data_AF-A0AB35VTL5-F1
#
_entry.id   AF-A0AB35VTL5-F1
#
_cell.length_a   1.000
_cell.length_b   1.000
_cell.length_c   1.000
_cell.angle_alpha   90.00
_cell.angle_beta   90.00
_cell.angle_gamma   90.00
#
_symmetry.space_group_name_H-M   'P 1'
#
loop_
_entity.id
_entity.type
_entity.pdbx_description
1 polymer ?
#
loop_
_entity_poly.entity_id
_entity_poly.type
_entity_poly.pdbx_seq_one_letter_code
_entity_poly.pdbx_strand_id
1 'polypeptide(L)'
;MSSKVQVPYPFFSDIDGRPLNAGYIYIGEAGKNPEVYPINVFWDEDLTVPAAQPLRTRNGFISKNGRAGKIFVAESSCSITVKNKNGVISYTDLRSDAIFDQKNLVKSVNSIEDLENLEVWEGRTVYVGGSQGGEFKYISANAALNDQVVNFSGWTRQLDSLIITPEMAGAGLISDNEAVQKCLNYLLTSSEQSKKYSIIGNGKYTFSNSVLIVNFGYGLNMYLRSVEAGINYPDKTNYKTATPFFQIGQNGVGGSMVGLNITCGYLNGAGKASWLNFGGYACGGSNFHCDKMENMVNGVSAIKPNFNAASNKITGGYWVNGTGYGAIVEKGSYVVEGWVFDVNFIANFNAGGIILRDAQYARIESQLDFNGTYCTEITINETSFTGLTRDAVLSSGSNTADIIAFYQQKKGVYTILVYENQNTAGGSKFSIGNTITTVAGFSGTIKSLRTAATSNWYPDIVHDFSGQPFAKCLIKTPYSGGLVGSQLFSSDIQYYNSTDAKTNNRNGSQFVHSGSILTLRDAYFDTNVFDVTETLLAPYRHLYMNDYRTYGQEVGVTLSQGAVTNVFQLLRKNNGTVAAVSEMYKVTCVSADNGLNGEWDVFVNVAGNLYIRPIFENNVTASASGSNFQLAQGALVSILCVVNFQRVF
;
A
#
# COMPACT_ATOMS: atom_id res chain seq x y z
N MET A 1 38.57 25.64 -15.35
CA MET A 1 38.87 25.85 -16.78
C MET A 1 40.28 25.30 -17.03
N SER A 2 40.40 24.29 -17.89
CA SER A 2 41.70 23.79 -18.37
C SER A 2 41.82 24.22 -19.82
N SER A 3 42.89 24.95 -20.15
CA SER A 3 43.20 25.35 -21.52
C SER A 3 44.22 24.37 -22.10
N LYS A 4 43.84 23.64 -23.15
CA LYS A 4 44.78 22.81 -23.91
C LYS A 4 45.53 23.70 -24.89
N VAL A 5 46.86 23.75 -24.78
CA VAL A 5 47.72 24.36 -25.79
C VAL A 5 47.79 23.40 -26.99
N GLN A 6 47.36 23.83 -28.17
CA GLN A 6 47.46 23.05 -29.41
C GLN A 6 48.57 23.59 -30.31
N VAL A 7 49.22 22.69 -31.03
CA VAL A 7 50.26 23.04 -32.00
C VAL A 7 49.60 23.74 -33.18
N PRO A 8 50.03 24.96 -33.55
CA PRO A 8 49.34 25.77 -34.56
C PRO A 8 49.52 25.27 -36.00
N TYR A 9 50.46 24.36 -36.24
CA TYR A 9 50.74 23.78 -37.57
C TYR A 9 50.90 22.27 -37.46
N PRO A 10 50.31 21.48 -38.37
CA PRO A 10 50.52 20.05 -38.38
C PRO A 10 51.97 19.68 -38.68
N PHE A 11 52.48 18.71 -37.93
CA PHE A 11 53.83 18.19 -38.09
C PHE A 11 53.79 16.82 -38.79
N PHE A 12 54.62 16.65 -39.81
CA PHE A 12 54.76 15.43 -40.59
C PHE A 12 56.18 14.89 -40.41
N SER A 13 56.28 13.63 -40.01
CA SER A 13 57.56 12.91 -39.98
C SER A 13 57.81 12.17 -41.28
N ASP A 14 59.08 11.91 -41.58
CA ASP A 14 59.52 10.93 -42.56
C ASP A 14 59.46 9.51 -41.94
N ILE A 15 59.71 8.49 -42.76
CA ILE A 15 59.64 7.07 -42.37
C ILE A 15 60.63 6.69 -41.26
N ASP A 16 61.69 7.48 -41.08
CA ASP A 16 62.71 7.31 -40.03
C ASP A 16 62.41 8.13 -38.75
N GLY A 17 61.24 8.79 -38.71
CA GLY A 17 60.80 9.63 -37.58
C GLY A 17 61.39 11.04 -37.56
N ARG A 18 62.28 11.41 -38.49
CA ARG A 18 62.79 12.78 -38.61
C ARG A 18 61.72 13.71 -39.20
N PRO A 19 61.83 15.04 -39.02
CA PRO A 19 60.93 15.98 -39.67
C PRO A 19 60.95 15.82 -41.20
N LEU A 20 59.78 15.64 -41.80
CA LEU A 20 59.66 15.45 -43.25
C LEU A 20 60.15 16.70 -43.98
N ASN A 21 61.19 16.55 -44.79
CA ASN A 21 61.78 17.65 -45.55
C ASN A 21 61.73 17.36 -47.05
N ALA A 22 61.32 18.36 -47.83
CA ALA A 22 61.11 18.24 -49.27
C ALA A 22 60.13 17.11 -49.67
N GLY A 23 59.22 16.71 -48.78
CA GLY A 23 58.17 15.74 -49.05
C GLY A 23 57.04 16.30 -49.91
N TYR A 24 56.08 15.42 -50.20
CA TYR A 24 54.88 15.68 -51.00
C TYR A 24 53.65 15.27 -50.19
N ILE A 25 52.69 16.17 -50.07
CA ILE A 25 51.41 15.90 -49.42
C ILE A 25 50.31 16.09 -50.45
N TYR A 26 49.47 15.08 -50.58
CA TYR A 26 48.29 15.04 -51.46
C TYR A 26 47.04 14.98 -50.60
N ILE A 27 46.03 15.74 -50.99
CA ILE A 27 44.73 15.86 -50.35
C ILE A 27 43.66 15.62 -51.42
N GLY A 28 42.72 14.72 -51.15
CA GLY A 28 41.73 14.29 -52.13
C GLY A 28 40.37 13.97 -51.54
N GLU A 29 39.49 13.48 -52.39
CA GLU A 29 38.13 13.10 -52.01
C GLU A 29 38.17 11.97 -50.95
N ALA A 30 37.32 12.07 -49.93
CA ALA A 30 37.26 11.08 -48.86
C ALA A 30 36.97 9.66 -49.40
N GLY A 31 37.69 8.66 -48.89
CA GLY A 31 37.60 7.26 -49.29
C GLY A 31 38.30 6.90 -50.62
N LYS A 32 38.92 7.87 -51.32
CA LYS A 32 39.60 7.65 -52.61
C LYS A 32 41.10 7.93 -52.52
N ASN A 33 41.86 7.56 -53.56
CA ASN A 33 43.29 7.88 -53.64
C ASN A 33 43.48 9.37 -53.97
N PRO A 34 44.13 10.17 -53.09
CA PRO A 34 44.24 11.62 -53.25
C PRO A 34 45.16 12.06 -54.39
N GLU A 35 46.01 11.18 -54.92
CA GLU A 35 46.82 11.47 -56.11
C GLU A 35 46.02 11.37 -57.40
N VAL A 36 44.97 10.55 -57.40
CA VAL A 36 44.10 10.32 -58.56
C VAL A 36 42.87 11.24 -58.51
N TYR A 37 42.35 11.49 -57.31
CA TYR A 37 41.16 12.30 -57.07
C TYR A 37 41.47 13.49 -56.14
N PRO A 38 42.31 14.46 -56.56
CA PRO A 38 42.66 15.61 -55.74
C PRO A 38 41.47 16.58 -55.60
N ILE A 39 41.35 17.21 -54.43
CA ILE A 39 40.40 18.30 -54.17
C ILE A 39 41.10 19.66 -54.17
N ASN A 40 40.32 20.74 -54.19
CA ASN A 40 40.88 22.08 -54.09
C ASN A 40 41.37 22.35 -52.66
N VAL A 41 42.60 22.82 -52.54
CA VAL A 41 43.21 23.20 -51.28
C VAL A 41 43.56 24.67 -51.34
N PHE A 42 43.46 25.38 -50.22
CA PHE A 42 43.65 26.82 -50.12
C PHE A 42 44.62 27.19 -48.99
N TRP A 43 45.26 28.33 -49.13
CA TRP A 43 46.22 28.86 -48.16
C TRP A 43 45.61 29.85 -47.15
N ASP A 44 44.32 30.13 -47.30
CA ASP A 44 43.50 31.07 -46.53
C ASP A 44 42.12 30.45 -46.26
N GLU A 45 41.48 30.91 -45.18
CA GLU A 45 40.20 30.38 -44.72
C GLU A 45 39.02 30.78 -45.60
N ASP A 46 39.13 31.91 -46.31
CA ASP A 46 38.12 32.40 -47.25
C ASP A 46 38.10 31.61 -48.58
N LEU A 47 38.99 30.62 -48.71
CA LEU A 47 39.12 29.75 -49.88
C LEU A 47 39.40 30.53 -51.18
N THR A 48 40.19 31.60 -51.09
CA THR A 48 40.44 32.51 -52.22
C THR A 48 41.83 32.35 -52.84
N VAL A 49 42.80 31.80 -52.10
CA VAL A 49 44.19 31.63 -52.51
C VAL A 49 44.49 30.13 -52.68
N PRO A 50 44.43 29.60 -53.92
CA PRO A 50 44.68 28.18 -54.16
C PRO A 50 46.08 27.75 -53.74
N ALA A 51 46.16 26.56 -53.13
CA ALA A 51 47.37 25.85 -52.80
C ALA A 51 47.56 24.70 -53.80
N ALA A 52 48.46 24.89 -54.77
CA ALA A 52 48.74 23.87 -55.77
C ALA A 52 49.28 22.59 -55.11
N GLN A 53 48.72 21.46 -55.50
CA GLN A 53 49.14 20.14 -55.05
C GLN A 53 50.14 19.51 -56.03
N PRO A 54 51.09 18.68 -55.56
CA PRO A 54 51.33 18.30 -54.16
C PRO A 54 51.91 19.44 -53.32
N LEU A 55 51.47 19.52 -52.07
CA LEU A 55 51.99 20.48 -51.10
C LEU A 55 53.39 20.03 -50.65
N ARG A 56 54.33 20.97 -50.55
CA ARG A 56 55.71 20.67 -50.17
C ARG A 56 55.93 20.89 -48.69
N THR A 57 56.79 20.06 -48.08
CA THR A 57 57.17 20.20 -46.67
C THR A 57 58.58 20.74 -46.47
N ARG A 58 58.79 21.45 -45.36
CA ARG A 58 60.09 21.90 -44.87
C ARG A 58 60.13 21.74 -43.36
N ASN A 59 61.14 21.04 -42.84
CA ASN A 59 61.31 20.75 -41.41
C ASN A 59 60.05 20.17 -40.74
N GLY A 60 59.32 19.30 -41.45
CA GLY A 60 58.11 18.65 -40.96
C GLY A 60 56.83 19.48 -41.09
N PHE A 61 56.88 20.72 -41.59
CA PHE A 61 55.69 21.55 -41.78
C PHE A 61 55.39 21.75 -43.26
N ILE A 62 54.12 21.96 -43.61
CA ILE A 62 53.72 22.41 -44.95
C ILE A 62 54.34 23.78 -45.20
N SER A 63 55.02 23.97 -46.33
CA SER A 63 55.77 25.19 -46.65
C SER A 63 54.97 26.11 -47.58
N LYS A 64 54.48 27.23 -47.05
CA LYS A 64 53.94 28.37 -47.83
C LYS A 64 55.03 29.44 -47.94
N ASN A 65 55.61 29.63 -49.13
CA ASN A 65 56.69 30.59 -49.37
C ASN A 65 57.85 30.51 -48.35
N GLY A 66 58.24 29.28 -47.97
CA GLY A 66 59.34 29.01 -47.06
C GLY A 66 59.02 29.11 -45.56
N ARG A 67 57.77 29.40 -45.19
CA ARG A 67 57.25 29.42 -43.80
C ARG A 67 56.25 28.28 -43.59
N ALA A 68 56.02 27.90 -42.32
CA ALA A 68 54.95 26.97 -41.98
C ALA A 68 53.58 27.55 -42.37
N GLY A 69 52.83 26.80 -43.18
CA GLY A 69 51.52 27.16 -43.68
C GLY A 69 50.43 26.27 -43.09
N LYS A 70 49.25 26.86 -42.86
CA LYS A 70 48.00 26.12 -42.71
C LYS A 70 47.39 25.92 -44.09
N ILE A 71 46.67 24.83 -44.27
CA ILE A 71 45.85 24.60 -45.45
C ILE A 71 44.39 24.47 -45.06
N PHE A 72 43.52 24.87 -45.97
CA PHE A 72 42.08 24.85 -45.83
C PHE A 72 41.48 24.10 -47.02
N VAL A 73 40.42 23.35 -46.77
CA VAL A 73 39.62 22.64 -47.77
C VAL A 73 38.15 22.98 -47.54
N ALA A 74 37.33 22.89 -48.58
CA ALA A 74 35.89 23.17 -48.44
C ALA A 74 35.13 21.99 -47.81
N GLU A 75 35.68 20.79 -47.96
CA GLU A 75 35.09 19.51 -47.61
C GLU A 75 35.29 19.17 -46.12
N SER A 76 34.27 18.54 -45.51
CA SER A 76 34.30 18.15 -44.08
C SER A 76 35.25 16.98 -43.80
N SER A 77 35.47 16.10 -44.78
CA SER A 77 36.39 14.97 -44.71
C SER A 77 37.19 14.85 -46.01
N CYS A 78 38.43 14.39 -45.93
CA CYS A 78 39.32 14.23 -47.07
C CYS A 78 40.21 12.99 -46.91
N SER A 79 40.77 12.51 -48.02
CA SER A 79 41.89 11.57 -48.01
C SER A 79 43.22 12.34 -48.04
N ILE A 80 44.25 11.80 -47.41
CA ILE A 80 45.60 12.36 -47.36
C ILE A 80 46.64 11.27 -47.65
N THR A 81 47.63 11.62 -48.48
CA THR A 81 48.83 10.81 -48.68
C THR A 81 50.07 11.69 -48.56
N VAL A 82 50.99 11.27 -47.70
CA VAL A 82 52.26 11.94 -47.43
C VAL A 82 53.38 11.05 -47.95
N LYS A 83 54.19 11.58 -48.85
CA LYS A 83 55.38 10.93 -49.39
C LYS A 83 56.63 11.71 -49.03
N ASN A 84 57.73 11.02 -48.82
CA ASN A 84 59.04 11.65 -48.65
C ASN A 84 59.64 12.10 -49.99
N LYS A 85 60.82 12.72 -49.93
CA LYS A 85 61.51 13.26 -51.11
C LYS A 85 61.82 12.20 -52.18
N ASN A 86 61.87 10.93 -51.81
CA ASN A 86 62.12 9.79 -52.70
C ASN A 86 60.82 9.17 -53.24
N GLY A 87 59.65 9.76 -52.93
CA GLY A 87 58.34 9.25 -53.37
C GLY A 87 57.81 8.07 -52.55
N VAL A 88 58.47 7.69 -51.45
CA VAL A 88 58.01 6.62 -50.56
C VAL A 88 56.92 7.16 -49.66
N ILE A 89 55.82 6.41 -49.52
CA ILE A 89 54.70 6.77 -48.64
C ILE A 89 55.16 6.69 -47.19
N SER A 90 55.04 7.80 -46.48
CA SER A 90 55.30 7.91 -45.06
C SER A 90 54.02 7.81 -44.23
N TYR A 91 52.90 8.30 -44.77
CA TYR A 91 51.59 8.26 -44.12
C TYR A 91 50.49 8.31 -45.17
N THR A 92 49.41 7.58 -44.96
CA THR A 92 48.19 7.70 -45.77
C THR A 92 46.98 7.44 -44.90
N ASP A 93 45.93 8.22 -45.10
CA ASP A 93 44.64 8.03 -44.46
C ASP A 93 43.54 8.42 -45.45
N LEU A 94 42.60 7.52 -45.67
CA LEU A 94 41.53 7.71 -46.65
C LEU A 94 40.38 8.55 -46.10
N ARG A 95 40.31 8.79 -44.78
CA ARG A 95 39.28 9.61 -44.11
C ARG A 95 39.89 10.37 -42.94
N SER A 96 40.87 11.22 -43.23
CA SER A 96 41.60 11.95 -42.20
C SER A 96 40.78 13.10 -41.63
N ASP A 97 40.34 12.93 -40.39
CA ASP A 97 39.73 13.99 -39.57
C ASP A 97 40.75 14.76 -38.70
N ALA A 98 42.00 14.28 -38.62
CA ALA A 98 42.92 14.64 -37.53
C ALA A 98 43.88 15.82 -37.79
N ILE A 99 43.98 16.34 -39.03
CA ILE A 99 45.13 17.18 -39.43
C ILE A 99 44.73 18.61 -39.84
N PHE A 100 43.45 18.88 -40.09
CA PHE A 100 42.97 20.22 -40.43
C PHE A 100 42.02 20.68 -39.34
N ASP A 101 42.10 21.96 -38.98
CA ASP A 101 41.23 22.62 -38.00
C ASP A 101 39.78 22.48 -38.52
N GLN A 102 39.16 21.34 -38.21
CA GLN A 102 37.90 20.92 -38.84
C GLN A 102 36.80 21.84 -38.34
N LYS A 103 36.24 22.61 -39.27
CA LYS A 103 35.09 23.51 -39.12
C LYS A 103 33.83 22.82 -38.55
N ASN A 104 33.79 21.48 -38.47
CA ASN A 104 32.61 20.71 -38.02
C ASN A 104 32.83 19.86 -36.76
N LEU A 105 33.74 20.24 -35.85
CA LEU A 105 33.77 19.73 -34.47
C LEU A 105 32.61 20.32 -33.64
N VAL A 106 31.36 20.08 -34.05
CA VAL A 106 30.20 20.39 -33.21
C VAL A 106 30.24 19.41 -32.04
N LYS A 107 30.84 19.87 -30.93
CA LYS A 107 30.96 19.14 -29.66
C LYS A 107 29.73 19.32 -28.79
N SER A 108 28.91 20.34 -29.08
CA SER A 108 27.69 20.60 -28.35
C SER A 108 26.58 21.17 -29.24
N VAL A 109 25.34 20.79 -28.96
CA VAL A 109 24.12 21.33 -29.56
C VAL A 109 23.11 21.72 -28.48
N ASN A 110 22.09 22.51 -28.82
CA ASN A 110 21.16 23.04 -27.82
C ASN A 110 19.95 22.13 -27.58
N SER A 111 19.61 21.25 -28.53
CA SER A 111 18.43 20.40 -28.47
C SER A 111 18.66 19.03 -29.10
N ILE A 112 17.73 18.10 -28.86
CA ILE A 112 17.69 16.80 -29.55
C ILE A 112 17.41 16.97 -31.04
N GLU A 113 16.58 17.95 -31.42
CA GLU A 113 16.32 18.26 -32.83
C GLU A 113 17.59 18.70 -33.56
N ASP A 114 18.42 19.54 -32.92
CA ASP A 114 19.72 19.92 -33.46
C ASP A 114 20.65 18.71 -33.63
N LEU A 115 20.61 17.76 -32.67
CA LEU A 115 21.41 16.54 -32.70
C LEU A 115 21.04 15.65 -33.89
N GLU A 116 19.75 15.42 -34.13
CA GLU A 116 19.26 14.57 -35.21
C GLU A 116 19.55 15.16 -36.61
N ASN A 117 19.78 16.48 -36.70
CA ASN A 117 20.16 17.16 -37.94
C ASN A 117 21.68 17.18 -38.22
N LEU A 118 22.52 16.67 -37.31
CA LEU A 118 23.97 16.61 -37.52
C LEU A 118 24.36 15.53 -38.53
N GLU A 119 25.43 15.80 -39.29
CA GLU A 119 26.10 14.78 -40.11
C GLU A 119 26.54 13.59 -39.23
N VAL A 120 26.26 12.35 -39.65
CA VAL A 120 26.49 11.18 -38.79
C VAL A 120 27.70 10.36 -39.25
N TRP A 121 28.50 9.89 -38.29
CA TRP A 121 29.54 8.88 -38.50
C TRP A 121 29.76 8.04 -37.23
N GLU A 122 30.21 6.80 -37.41
CA GLU A 122 30.38 5.84 -36.32
C GLU A 122 31.27 6.41 -35.21
N GLY A 123 30.78 6.33 -33.97
CA GLY A 123 31.51 6.76 -32.79
C GLY A 123 31.56 8.27 -32.57
N ARG A 124 30.88 9.08 -33.40
CA ARG A 124 30.75 10.52 -33.16
C ARG A 124 30.13 10.79 -31.80
N THR A 125 30.73 11.67 -31.01
CA THR A 125 30.21 12.09 -29.70
C THR A 125 29.82 13.56 -29.70
N VAL A 126 28.64 13.88 -29.17
CA VAL A 126 28.11 15.24 -29.06
C VAL A 126 27.40 15.42 -27.72
N TYR A 127 27.61 16.56 -27.07
CA TYR A 127 26.88 16.96 -25.87
C TYR A 127 25.60 17.73 -26.25
N VAL A 128 24.44 17.32 -25.76
CA VAL A 128 23.20 18.07 -25.93
C VAL A 128 22.94 18.89 -24.66
N GLY A 129 22.62 20.17 -24.81
CA GLY A 129 22.19 21.05 -23.72
C GLY A 129 20.71 20.85 -23.32
N GLY A 130 20.26 21.62 -22.33
CA GLY A 130 18.84 21.64 -21.91
C GLY A 130 18.41 20.46 -21.02
N SER A 131 17.11 20.34 -20.79
CA SER A 131 16.50 19.33 -19.88
C SER A 131 16.68 17.89 -20.38
N GLN A 132 16.64 17.69 -21.69
CA GLN A 132 16.95 16.40 -22.34
C GLN A 132 18.45 16.18 -22.56
N GLY A 133 19.31 17.07 -22.04
CA GLY A 133 20.72 17.11 -22.33
C GLY A 133 21.53 15.90 -21.83
N GLY A 134 22.81 15.86 -22.18
CA GLY A 134 23.74 14.78 -21.85
C GLY A 134 24.68 14.46 -23.01
N GLU A 135 25.58 13.51 -22.80
CA GLU A 135 26.48 13.03 -23.85
C GLU A 135 25.80 11.96 -24.72
N PHE A 136 25.93 12.07 -26.03
CA PHE A 136 25.41 11.13 -27.01
C PHE A 136 26.53 10.63 -27.90
N LYS A 137 26.46 9.34 -28.25
CA LYS A 137 27.37 8.71 -29.19
C LYS A 137 26.57 8.12 -30.34
N TYR A 138 26.95 8.44 -31.57
CA TYR A 138 26.36 7.83 -32.76
C TYR A 138 26.87 6.40 -32.93
N ILE A 139 25.93 5.46 -33.04
CA ILE A 139 26.16 4.04 -33.26
C ILE A 139 25.30 3.64 -34.46
N SER A 140 25.93 3.35 -35.59
CA SER A 140 25.26 3.03 -36.86
C SER A 140 24.32 1.83 -36.76
N ALA A 141 24.65 0.84 -35.92
CA ALA A 141 23.78 -0.31 -35.66
C ALA A 141 22.43 0.07 -35.01
N ASN A 142 22.36 1.23 -34.35
CA ASN A 142 21.17 1.74 -33.69
C ASN A 142 20.42 2.78 -34.54
N ALA A 143 20.79 2.99 -35.82
CA ALA A 143 20.21 4.04 -36.66
C ALA A 143 18.67 3.98 -36.79
N ALA A 144 18.09 2.77 -36.71
CA ALA A 144 16.64 2.58 -36.76
C ALA A 144 15.94 2.70 -35.39
N LEU A 145 16.69 2.83 -34.30
CA LEU A 145 16.14 2.93 -32.94
C LEU A 145 15.85 4.39 -32.60
N ASN A 146 14.59 4.68 -32.28
CA ASN A 146 14.17 5.96 -31.71
C ASN A 146 13.14 5.71 -30.62
N ASP A 147 13.62 5.58 -29.38
CA ASP A 147 12.77 5.36 -28.20
C ASP A 147 12.40 6.68 -27.50
N GLN A 148 12.96 7.79 -27.97
CA GLN A 148 12.75 9.15 -27.45
C GLN A 148 13.19 9.36 -25.99
N VAL A 149 14.05 8.48 -25.45
CA VAL A 149 14.61 8.58 -24.09
C VAL A 149 16.12 8.42 -24.11
N VAL A 150 16.60 7.27 -24.63
CA VAL A 150 18.00 6.85 -24.70
C VAL A 150 18.50 6.84 -26.14
N ASN A 151 17.71 6.37 -27.10
CA ASN A 151 18.09 6.31 -28.51
C ASN A 151 17.28 7.29 -29.36
N PHE A 152 17.98 8.06 -30.18
CA PHE A 152 17.44 9.03 -31.12
C PHE A 152 18.11 8.83 -32.48
N SER A 153 17.50 7.98 -33.32
CA SER A 153 17.91 7.80 -34.73
C SER A 153 19.40 7.44 -34.89
N GLY A 154 19.92 6.54 -34.05
CA GLY A 154 21.33 6.13 -34.01
C GLY A 154 22.19 6.87 -32.98
N TRP A 155 21.73 8.01 -32.46
CA TRP A 155 22.36 8.65 -31.31
C TRP A 155 21.93 7.97 -30.01
N THR A 156 22.87 7.29 -29.36
CA THR A 156 22.64 6.64 -28.07
C THR A 156 23.19 7.50 -26.95
N ARG A 157 22.32 7.87 -26.01
CA ARG A 157 22.67 8.57 -24.78
C ARG A 157 23.65 7.74 -23.96
N GLN A 158 24.75 8.36 -23.55
CA GLN A 158 25.73 7.76 -22.65
C GLN A 158 25.25 8.01 -21.21
N LEU A 159 24.93 6.92 -20.51
CA LEU A 159 24.40 6.97 -19.16
C LEU A 159 25.47 6.48 -18.17
N ASP A 160 25.77 7.30 -17.16
CA ASP A 160 26.70 6.95 -16.08
C ASP A 160 26.07 5.98 -15.06
N SER A 161 24.75 5.82 -15.10
CA SER A 161 23.99 4.91 -14.25
C SER A 161 22.84 4.28 -15.02
N LEU A 162 22.28 3.18 -14.51
CA LEU A 162 21.12 2.51 -15.11
C LEU A 162 19.79 3.20 -14.75
N ILE A 163 19.80 4.54 -14.78
CA ILE A 163 18.67 5.38 -14.43
C ILE A 163 18.28 6.20 -15.65
N ILE A 164 16.99 6.16 -15.97
CA ILE A 164 16.35 7.11 -16.90
C ILE A 164 15.47 8.06 -16.10
N THR A 165 15.31 9.28 -16.61
CA THR A 165 14.56 10.34 -15.93
C THR A 165 13.47 10.87 -16.86
N PRO A 166 12.32 11.33 -16.33
CA PRO A 166 11.33 12.00 -17.17
C PRO A 166 11.90 13.20 -17.94
N GLU A 167 12.90 13.90 -17.40
CA GLU A 167 13.59 15.00 -18.06
C GLU A 167 14.29 14.55 -19.34
N MET A 168 14.95 13.38 -19.35
CA MET A 168 15.53 12.78 -20.56
C MET A 168 14.48 12.50 -21.64
N ALA A 169 13.25 12.20 -21.23
CA ALA A 169 12.09 11.96 -22.10
C ALA A 169 11.30 13.23 -22.46
N GLY A 170 11.76 14.41 -22.01
CA GLY A 170 11.19 15.71 -22.39
C GLY A 170 10.29 16.37 -21.34
N ALA A 171 10.27 15.92 -20.07
CA ALA A 171 9.55 16.63 -19.02
C ALA A 171 9.96 18.12 -18.95
N GLY A 172 8.99 19.01 -18.81
CA GLY A 172 9.15 20.46 -18.93
C GLY A 172 9.18 21.02 -20.35
N LEU A 173 9.28 20.17 -21.39
CA LEU A 173 9.15 20.55 -22.80
C LEU A 173 7.84 20.05 -23.41
N ILE A 174 7.46 18.82 -23.06
CA ILE A 174 6.16 18.21 -23.34
C ILE A 174 5.36 18.05 -22.05
N SER A 175 4.14 17.52 -22.13
CA SER A 175 3.36 17.20 -20.93
C SER A 175 4.10 16.18 -20.06
N ASP A 176 4.24 16.45 -18.76
CA ASP A 176 5.09 15.61 -17.91
C ASP A 176 4.60 14.16 -17.78
N ASN A 177 3.28 13.93 -17.82
CA ASN A 177 2.73 12.57 -17.88
C ASN A 177 3.09 11.85 -19.18
N GLU A 178 3.24 12.56 -20.31
CA GLU A 178 3.71 11.97 -21.57
C GLU A 178 5.19 11.58 -21.48
N ALA A 179 6.02 12.43 -20.87
CA ALA A 179 7.43 12.11 -20.63
C ALA A 179 7.59 10.87 -19.72
N VAL A 180 6.79 10.78 -18.65
CA VAL A 180 6.76 9.57 -17.79
C VAL A 180 6.29 8.35 -18.58
N GLN A 181 5.27 8.49 -19.44
CA GLN A 181 4.79 7.40 -20.29
C GLN A 181 5.88 6.92 -21.27
N LYS A 182 6.67 7.82 -21.84
CA LYS A 182 7.81 7.46 -22.72
C LYS A 182 8.86 6.64 -21.96
N CYS A 183 9.19 7.02 -20.72
CA CYS A 183 10.09 6.22 -19.86
C CYS A 183 9.54 4.81 -19.61
N LEU A 184 8.24 4.68 -19.31
CA LEU A 184 7.61 3.37 -19.13
C LEU A 184 7.64 2.53 -20.40
N ASN A 185 7.32 3.14 -21.55
CA ASN A 185 7.34 2.46 -22.84
C ASN A 185 8.76 2.00 -23.22
N TYR A 186 9.79 2.80 -22.90
CA TYR A 186 11.18 2.40 -23.08
C TYR A 186 11.51 1.11 -22.32
N LEU A 187 11.09 0.99 -21.05
CA LEU A 187 11.30 -0.23 -20.26
C LEU A 187 10.58 -1.44 -20.86
N LEU A 188 9.47 -1.24 -21.54
CA LEU A 188 8.67 -2.29 -22.18
C LEU A 188 9.17 -2.71 -23.56
N THR A 189 10.18 -2.03 -24.12
CA THR A 189 10.75 -2.41 -25.43
C THR A 189 11.41 -3.80 -25.41
N SER A 190 11.92 -4.25 -24.25
CA SER A 190 12.33 -5.63 -24.04
C SER A 190 12.37 -6.01 -22.56
N SER A 191 12.33 -7.32 -22.27
CA SER A 191 12.47 -7.83 -20.90
C SER A 191 13.78 -7.41 -20.25
N GLU A 192 14.87 -7.31 -21.02
CA GLU A 192 16.17 -6.89 -20.52
C GLU A 192 16.18 -5.41 -20.12
N GLN A 193 15.45 -4.55 -20.84
CA GLN A 193 15.32 -3.13 -20.46
C GLN A 193 14.59 -2.97 -19.12
N SER A 194 13.48 -3.70 -18.94
CA SER A 194 12.70 -3.71 -17.70
C SER A 194 13.50 -4.19 -16.49
N LYS A 195 14.43 -5.14 -16.66
CA LYS A 195 15.32 -5.63 -15.60
C LYS A 195 16.48 -4.69 -15.30
N LYS A 196 16.93 -3.96 -16.32
CA LYS A 196 18.18 -3.18 -16.27
C LYS A 196 17.97 -1.78 -15.72
N TYR A 197 16.92 -1.07 -16.16
CA TYR A 197 16.77 0.35 -15.88
C TYR A 197 15.70 0.65 -14.82
N SER A 198 15.91 1.72 -14.06
CA SER A 198 14.91 2.31 -13.17
C SER A 198 14.53 3.72 -13.62
N ILE A 199 13.30 4.16 -13.31
CA ILE A 199 12.84 5.53 -13.57
C ILE A 199 13.00 6.33 -12.28
N ILE A 200 13.84 7.35 -12.28
CA ILE A 200 14.03 8.24 -11.12
C ILE A 200 13.83 9.69 -11.57
N GLY A 201 12.75 10.30 -11.11
CA GLY A 201 12.45 11.70 -11.35
C GLY A 201 12.56 12.53 -10.08
N ASN A 202 13.49 13.48 -10.03
CA ASN A 202 13.70 14.36 -8.87
C ASN A 202 12.99 15.72 -8.98
N GLY A 203 12.34 15.98 -10.12
CA GLY A 203 11.64 17.22 -10.40
C GLY A 203 10.24 17.31 -9.77
N LYS A 204 9.57 18.41 -10.10
CA LYS A 204 8.14 18.62 -9.90
C LYS A 204 7.44 18.39 -11.24
N TYR A 205 6.61 17.35 -11.30
CA TYR A 205 5.89 16.95 -12.51
C TYR A 205 4.44 17.38 -12.44
N THR A 206 3.99 18.15 -13.42
CA THR A 206 2.60 18.59 -13.56
C THR A 206 1.90 17.74 -14.61
N PHE A 207 1.03 16.84 -14.15
CA PHE A 207 0.30 15.94 -15.03
C PHE A 207 -0.93 16.64 -15.60
N SER A 208 -1.18 16.41 -16.89
CA SER A 208 -2.42 16.82 -17.56
C SER A 208 -3.39 15.66 -17.75
N ASN A 209 -2.94 14.41 -17.55
CA ASN A 209 -3.75 13.20 -17.64
C ASN A 209 -3.08 12.03 -16.90
N SER A 210 -3.76 10.88 -16.85
CA SER A 210 -3.23 9.63 -16.30
C SER A 210 -2.02 9.11 -17.06
N VAL A 211 -1.15 8.42 -16.34
CA VAL A 211 -0.12 7.51 -16.85
C VAL A 211 -0.64 6.08 -16.77
N LEU A 212 -0.48 5.32 -17.84
CA LEU A 212 -0.94 3.93 -17.92
C LEU A 212 0.21 2.97 -17.64
N ILE A 213 0.02 2.07 -16.68
CA ILE A 213 0.98 1.05 -16.28
C ILE A 213 0.40 -0.32 -16.61
N VAL A 214 0.90 -0.91 -17.69
CA VAL A 214 0.46 -2.20 -18.25
C VAL A 214 1.67 -3.01 -18.73
N ASN A 215 1.52 -4.33 -18.84
CA ASN A 215 2.53 -5.25 -19.43
C ASN A 215 3.87 -5.40 -18.68
N PHE A 216 3.98 -4.94 -17.43
CA PHE A 216 5.19 -5.11 -16.62
C PHE A 216 5.28 -6.52 -15.99
N GLY A 217 5.75 -7.49 -16.77
CA GLY A 217 5.97 -8.88 -16.31
C GLY A 217 7.29 -9.11 -15.56
N TYR A 218 8.25 -8.19 -15.65
CA TYR A 218 9.59 -8.30 -15.03
C TYR A 218 9.81 -7.28 -13.91
N GLY A 219 8.71 -6.74 -13.36
CA GLY A 219 8.73 -5.69 -12.35
C GLY A 219 8.94 -4.29 -12.93
N LEU A 220 8.77 -3.29 -12.07
CA LEU A 220 8.97 -1.87 -12.36
C LEU A 220 9.55 -1.22 -11.12
N ASN A 221 10.62 -0.43 -11.26
CA ASN A 221 11.11 0.42 -10.19
C ASN A 221 11.03 1.88 -10.62
N MET A 222 10.11 2.63 -10.01
CA MET A 222 9.86 4.03 -10.34
C MET A 222 9.79 4.89 -9.09
N TYR A 223 10.56 5.97 -9.07
CA TYR A 223 10.48 7.03 -8.06
C TYR A 223 10.19 8.37 -8.75
N LEU A 224 9.19 9.10 -8.27
CA LEU A 224 8.94 10.49 -8.65
C LEU A 224 8.90 11.37 -7.40
N ARG A 225 9.68 12.44 -7.36
CA ARG A 225 9.78 13.31 -6.18
C ARG A 225 8.47 14.04 -5.89
N SER A 226 7.84 14.63 -6.90
CA SER A 226 6.61 15.40 -6.75
C SER A 226 5.74 15.29 -7.99
N VAL A 227 4.47 14.90 -7.83
CA VAL A 227 3.47 14.89 -8.91
C VAL A 227 2.26 15.72 -8.51
N GLU A 228 1.85 16.64 -9.37
CA GLU A 228 0.72 17.52 -9.13
C GLU A 228 -0.24 17.52 -10.33
N ALA A 229 -1.53 17.68 -10.05
CA ALA A 229 -2.53 17.86 -11.09
C ALA A 229 -2.42 19.27 -11.68
N GLY A 230 -2.17 19.34 -12.99
CA GLY A 230 -2.13 20.62 -13.70
C GLY A 230 -3.51 21.24 -13.89
N ILE A 231 -3.53 22.49 -14.36
CA ILE A 231 -4.76 23.24 -14.60
C ILE A 231 -5.70 22.54 -15.61
N ASN A 232 -5.13 21.80 -16.56
CA ASN A 232 -5.84 21.07 -17.61
C ASN A 232 -6.18 19.61 -17.21
N TYR A 233 -5.86 19.19 -15.99
CA TYR A 233 -6.16 17.84 -15.54
C TYR A 233 -7.68 17.62 -15.48
N PRO A 234 -8.22 16.45 -15.87
CA PRO A 234 -9.66 16.19 -15.87
C PRO A 234 -10.32 16.52 -14.52
N ASP A 235 -11.24 17.48 -14.52
CA ASP A 235 -11.91 17.99 -13.32
C ASP A 235 -13.10 17.11 -12.90
N LYS A 236 -12.79 15.86 -12.57
CA LYS A 236 -13.77 14.89 -12.08
C LYS A 236 -13.70 14.83 -10.56
N THR A 237 -14.38 15.75 -9.90
CA THR A 237 -14.45 15.83 -8.43
C THR A 237 -15.28 14.71 -7.79
N ASN A 238 -16.06 13.97 -8.59
CA ASN A 238 -16.83 12.84 -8.13
C ASN A 238 -15.90 11.66 -7.80
N TYR A 239 -15.89 11.25 -6.53
CA TYR A 239 -15.05 10.17 -6.02
C TYR A 239 -15.26 8.81 -6.70
N LYS A 240 -16.38 8.60 -7.39
CA LYS A 240 -16.66 7.37 -8.16
C LYS A 240 -16.04 7.37 -9.55
N THR A 241 -15.70 8.53 -10.12
CA THR A 241 -15.26 8.66 -11.52
C THR A 241 -13.98 9.49 -11.71
N ALA A 242 -13.37 9.94 -10.62
CA ALA A 242 -12.15 10.72 -10.63
C ALA A 242 -11.00 10.04 -11.38
N THR A 243 -10.25 10.83 -12.14
CA THR A 243 -9.16 10.34 -12.97
C THR A 243 -7.89 10.13 -12.12
N PRO A 244 -7.27 8.94 -12.13
CA PRO A 244 -6.08 8.66 -11.33
C PRO A 244 -4.81 9.19 -11.98
N PHE A 245 -3.78 9.55 -11.21
CA PHE A 245 -2.45 9.81 -11.78
C PHE A 245 -1.88 8.55 -12.43
N PHE A 246 -2.05 7.39 -11.80
CA PHE A 246 -1.63 6.12 -12.36
C PHE A 246 -2.80 5.15 -12.47
N GLN A 247 -3.08 4.76 -13.71
CA GLN A 247 -3.98 3.66 -14.02
C GLN A 247 -3.16 2.37 -14.07
N ILE A 248 -3.36 1.50 -13.08
CA ILE A 248 -2.69 0.20 -12.99
C ILE A 248 -3.58 -0.84 -13.66
N GLY A 249 -3.13 -1.35 -14.80
CA GLY A 249 -3.87 -2.31 -15.60
C GLY A 249 -4.93 -1.68 -16.51
N GLN A 250 -5.31 -2.44 -17.55
CA GLN A 250 -6.35 -2.09 -18.51
C GLN A 250 -7.11 -3.35 -18.93
N ASN A 251 -8.39 -3.22 -19.29
CA ASN A 251 -9.20 -4.36 -19.75
C ASN A 251 -8.60 -4.98 -21.02
N GLY A 252 -8.34 -6.29 -20.98
CA GLY A 252 -7.85 -7.05 -22.13
C GLY A 252 -6.39 -6.78 -22.50
N VAL A 253 -5.65 -6.00 -21.71
CA VAL A 253 -4.25 -5.64 -21.98
C VAL A 253 -3.42 -5.91 -20.73
N GLY A 254 -2.38 -6.75 -20.87
CA GLY A 254 -1.35 -6.92 -19.85
C GLY A 254 -1.80 -7.56 -18.54
N GLY A 255 -2.01 -8.88 -18.56
CA GLY A 255 -2.22 -9.69 -17.36
C GLY A 255 -0.94 -10.03 -16.60
N SER A 256 -1.09 -10.48 -15.35
CA SER A 256 -0.01 -11.03 -14.52
C SER A 256 1.14 -10.06 -14.21
N MET A 257 0.86 -8.76 -14.09
CA MET A 257 1.85 -7.80 -13.61
C MET A 257 2.15 -8.06 -12.13
N VAL A 258 3.43 -8.22 -11.81
CA VAL A 258 3.93 -8.44 -10.45
C VAL A 258 5.23 -7.69 -10.20
N GLY A 259 5.52 -7.38 -8.94
CA GLY A 259 6.77 -6.71 -8.57
C GLY A 259 6.85 -5.25 -9.04
N LEU A 260 5.72 -4.55 -9.14
CA LEU A 260 5.75 -3.11 -9.34
C LEU A 260 6.15 -2.45 -8.02
N ASN A 261 7.12 -1.54 -8.07
CA ASN A 261 7.57 -0.72 -6.96
C ASN A 261 7.51 0.75 -7.39
N ILE A 262 6.42 1.42 -7.02
CA ILE A 262 6.15 2.80 -7.41
C ILE A 262 6.13 3.69 -6.17
N THR A 263 7.02 4.68 -6.16
CA THR A 263 7.20 5.58 -5.03
C THR A 263 7.00 7.02 -5.47
N CYS A 264 6.20 7.77 -4.72
CA CYS A 264 6.02 9.20 -4.88
C CYS A 264 6.38 9.93 -3.59
N GLY A 265 7.27 10.91 -3.66
CA GLY A 265 7.64 11.70 -2.47
C GLY A 265 6.51 12.63 -2.03
N TYR A 266 5.86 13.29 -2.98
CA TYR A 266 4.74 14.19 -2.74
C TYR A 266 3.73 14.09 -3.86
N LEU A 267 2.44 14.08 -3.49
CA LEU A 267 1.34 14.11 -4.43
C LEU A 267 0.32 15.19 -4.05
N ASN A 268 -0.11 15.98 -5.03
CA ASN A 268 -1.19 16.95 -4.88
C ASN A 268 -2.22 16.78 -5.99
N GLY A 269 -3.43 16.35 -5.64
CA GLY A 269 -4.50 16.12 -6.61
C GLY A 269 -5.26 17.38 -7.04
N ALA A 270 -4.99 18.53 -6.43
CA ALA A 270 -5.70 19.80 -6.62
C ALA A 270 -7.25 19.71 -6.51
N GLY A 271 -7.76 18.70 -5.80
CA GLY A 271 -9.18 18.38 -5.67
C GLY A 271 -9.79 17.65 -6.88
N LYS A 272 -8.97 17.21 -7.85
CA LYS A 272 -9.42 16.68 -9.15
C LYS A 272 -8.91 15.26 -9.46
N ALA A 273 -7.71 14.93 -8.98
CA ALA A 273 -7.06 13.65 -9.27
C ALA A 273 -7.21 12.66 -8.12
N SER A 274 -7.28 11.37 -8.46
CA SER A 274 -6.95 10.29 -7.51
C SER A 274 -5.49 9.86 -7.68
N TRP A 275 -4.89 9.15 -6.73
CA TRP A 275 -3.52 8.65 -6.93
C TRP A 275 -3.48 7.37 -7.78
N LEU A 276 -4.04 6.27 -7.28
CA LEU A 276 -4.01 4.97 -7.97
C LEU A 276 -5.40 4.45 -8.26
N ASN A 277 -5.57 3.89 -9.46
CA ASN A 277 -6.71 3.03 -9.78
C ASN A 277 -6.22 1.69 -10.34
N PHE A 278 -6.56 0.60 -9.67
CA PHE A 278 -6.34 -0.77 -10.10
C PHE A 278 -7.57 -1.20 -10.90
N GLY A 279 -7.46 -1.09 -12.22
CA GLY A 279 -8.54 -1.38 -13.16
C GLY A 279 -8.15 -2.47 -14.15
N GLY A 280 -9.15 -3.12 -14.72
CA GLY A 280 -8.96 -4.18 -15.71
C GLY A 280 -8.00 -5.27 -15.27
N TYR A 281 -6.99 -5.57 -16.10
CA TYR A 281 -5.96 -6.54 -15.76
C TYR A 281 -4.91 -5.88 -14.86
N ALA A 282 -5.26 -5.72 -13.59
CA ALA A 282 -4.46 -5.08 -12.56
C ALA A 282 -3.16 -5.86 -12.24
N CYS A 283 -2.54 -5.59 -11.08
CA CYS A 283 -1.33 -6.26 -10.63
C CYS A 283 -1.51 -6.97 -9.28
N GLY A 284 -0.59 -7.89 -8.99
CA GLY A 284 -0.43 -8.48 -7.66
C GLY A 284 1.00 -8.37 -7.14
N GLY A 285 1.22 -8.70 -5.86
CA GLY A 285 2.56 -8.79 -5.27
C GLY A 285 3.42 -7.53 -5.46
N SER A 286 2.79 -6.36 -5.42
CA SER A 286 3.40 -5.07 -5.77
C SER A 286 3.37 -4.10 -4.59
N ASN A 287 4.26 -3.12 -4.59
CA ASN A 287 4.40 -2.09 -3.56
C ASN A 287 4.20 -0.70 -4.15
N PHE A 288 3.35 0.09 -3.48
CA PHE A 288 3.09 1.47 -3.84
C PHE A 288 3.26 2.34 -2.60
N HIS A 289 4.07 3.40 -2.73
CA HIS A 289 4.42 4.28 -1.64
C HIS A 289 4.12 5.74 -1.99
N CYS A 290 3.47 6.46 -1.08
CA CYS A 290 3.38 7.92 -1.14
C CYS A 290 3.69 8.52 0.23
N ASP A 291 4.79 9.27 0.34
CA ASP A 291 5.21 9.84 1.63
C ASP A 291 4.23 10.93 2.08
N LYS A 292 4.01 11.98 1.27
CA LYS A 292 2.98 12.99 1.54
C LYS A 292 1.93 13.07 0.43
N MET A 293 0.65 13.01 0.80
CA MET A 293 -0.49 13.15 -0.11
C MET A 293 -1.45 14.22 0.39
N GLU A 294 -1.87 15.13 -0.48
CA GLU A 294 -2.89 16.12 -0.14
C GLU A 294 -3.82 16.48 -1.30
N ASN A 295 -5.01 16.98 -0.97
CA ASN A 295 -6.00 17.49 -1.93
C ASN A 295 -6.32 16.48 -3.04
N MET A 296 -6.38 15.20 -2.69
CA MET A 296 -6.80 14.16 -3.63
C MET A 296 -8.31 14.07 -3.69
N VAL A 297 -8.84 13.46 -4.75
CA VAL A 297 -10.19 12.91 -4.68
C VAL A 297 -10.14 11.61 -3.90
N ASN A 298 -9.41 10.61 -4.41
CA ASN A 298 -9.15 9.36 -3.69
C ASN A 298 -7.65 9.08 -3.57
N GLY A 299 -7.24 8.38 -2.52
CA GLY A 299 -5.89 7.81 -2.47
C GLY A 299 -5.78 6.61 -3.41
N VAL A 300 -6.31 5.46 -3.00
CA VAL A 300 -6.21 4.20 -3.75
C VAL A 300 -7.57 3.60 -4.04
N SER A 301 -7.79 3.16 -5.28
CA SER A 301 -9.02 2.47 -5.67
C SER A 301 -8.71 1.14 -6.35
N ALA A 302 -9.30 0.04 -5.88
CA ALA A 302 -9.29 -1.26 -6.54
C ALA A 302 -10.71 -1.84 -6.54
N ILE A 303 -11.58 -1.29 -7.39
CA ILE A 303 -13.01 -1.64 -7.41
C ILE A 303 -13.28 -2.65 -8.52
N LYS A 304 -13.55 -3.90 -8.14
CA LYS A 304 -13.94 -4.98 -9.06
C LYS A 304 -13.06 -5.05 -10.33
N PRO A 305 -11.72 -5.13 -10.19
CA PRO A 305 -10.85 -5.31 -11.35
C PRO A 305 -11.28 -6.56 -12.13
N ASN A 306 -11.09 -6.54 -13.46
CA ASN A 306 -11.43 -7.65 -14.35
C ASN A 306 -10.33 -8.71 -14.42
N PHE A 307 -9.46 -8.75 -13.42
CA PHE A 307 -8.46 -9.78 -13.19
C PHE A 307 -8.03 -9.77 -11.72
N ASN A 308 -7.22 -10.76 -11.32
CA ASN A 308 -6.72 -10.86 -9.96
C ASN A 308 -5.85 -9.65 -9.59
N ALA A 309 -6.12 -9.05 -8.43
CA ALA A 309 -5.35 -7.95 -7.85
C ALA A 309 -5.04 -8.28 -6.39
N ALA A 310 -4.10 -9.19 -6.16
CA ALA A 310 -3.86 -9.78 -4.85
C ALA A 310 -2.49 -9.41 -4.26
N SER A 311 -2.39 -9.37 -2.94
CA SER A 311 -1.12 -9.19 -2.21
C SER A 311 -0.38 -7.88 -2.55
N ASN A 312 -1.13 -6.80 -2.76
CA ASN A 312 -0.54 -5.47 -2.96
C ASN A 312 -0.32 -4.76 -1.62
N LYS A 313 0.84 -4.11 -1.47
CA LYS A 313 1.19 -3.30 -0.30
C LYS A 313 1.10 -1.82 -0.64
N ILE A 314 0.38 -1.08 0.18
CA ILE A 314 0.23 0.36 0.14
C ILE A 314 0.89 0.95 1.39
N THR A 315 1.84 1.86 1.19
CA THR A 315 2.57 2.53 2.28
C THR A 315 2.59 4.04 2.12
N GLY A 316 2.85 4.76 3.21
CA GLY A 316 2.97 6.20 3.16
C GLY A 316 3.25 6.87 4.50
N GLY A 317 3.48 8.18 4.47
CA GLY A 317 3.76 8.99 5.65
C GLY A 317 2.52 9.72 6.19
N TYR A 318 1.98 10.66 5.42
CA TYR A 318 0.89 11.53 5.85
C TYR A 318 -0.06 11.86 4.70
N TRP A 319 -1.29 11.35 4.76
CA TRP A 319 -2.31 11.52 3.72
C TRP A 319 -3.48 12.31 4.27
N VAL A 320 -3.83 13.42 3.61
CA VAL A 320 -4.81 14.36 4.16
C VAL A 320 -5.68 15.05 3.10
N ASN A 321 -6.86 15.50 3.50
CA ASN A 321 -7.75 16.35 2.71
C ASN A 321 -8.18 15.70 1.38
N GLY A 322 -8.93 14.61 1.47
CA GLY A 322 -9.51 13.93 0.32
C GLY A 322 -11.01 14.16 0.19
N THR A 323 -11.52 14.40 -1.02
CA THR A 323 -12.99 14.54 -1.21
C THR A 323 -13.74 13.20 -1.24
N GLY A 324 -13.02 12.11 -1.45
CA GLY A 324 -13.50 10.72 -1.44
C GLY A 324 -12.91 9.94 -0.27
N TYR A 325 -12.33 8.77 -0.56
CA TYR A 325 -11.76 7.86 0.45
C TYR A 325 -10.23 7.77 0.39
N GLY A 326 -9.60 7.39 1.50
CA GLY A 326 -8.15 7.13 1.55
C GLY A 326 -7.79 5.90 0.71
N ALA A 327 -8.50 4.79 0.92
CA ALA A 327 -8.42 3.61 0.08
C ALA A 327 -9.75 2.86 0.00
N ILE A 328 -10.03 2.26 -1.15
CA ILE A 328 -11.09 1.27 -1.31
C ILE A 328 -10.58 0.04 -2.04
N VAL A 329 -10.96 -1.12 -1.55
CA VAL A 329 -10.71 -2.41 -2.20
C VAL A 329 -12.03 -3.17 -2.24
N GLU A 330 -12.47 -3.53 -3.43
CA GLU A 330 -13.73 -4.25 -3.64
C GLU A 330 -13.53 -5.46 -4.54
N LYS A 331 -13.89 -6.63 -4.02
CA LYS A 331 -13.85 -7.88 -4.77
C LYS A 331 -15.04 -7.96 -5.74
N GLY A 332 -14.73 -8.30 -7.00
CA GLY A 332 -15.72 -8.66 -8.02
C GLY A 332 -15.72 -10.16 -8.26
N SER A 333 -15.69 -10.56 -9.54
CA SER A 333 -15.55 -11.97 -9.93
C SER A 333 -14.12 -12.52 -9.75
N TYR A 334 -13.13 -11.63 -9.59
CA TYR A 334 -11.72 -11.98 -9.49
C TYR A 334 -11.19 -11.80 -8.07
N VAL A 335 -10.06 -12.44 -7.77
CA VAL A 335 -9.44 -12.39 -6.44
C VAL A 335 -8.88 -10.98 -6.18
N VAL A 336 -9.33 -10.36 -5.10
CA VAL A 336 -8.84 -9.07 -4.60
C VAL A 336 -8.60 -9.19 -3.09
N GLU A 337 -7.50 -9.84 -2.73
CA GLU A 337 -7.26 -10.36 -1.39
C GLU A 337 -5.79 -10.16 -0.95
N GLY A 338 -5.53 -10.20 0.35
CA GLY A 338 -4.16 -10.11 0.89
C GLY A 338 -3.53 -8.71 0.85
N TRP A 339 -4.35 -7.66 0.71
CA TRP A 339 -3.86 -6.28 0.67
C TRP A 339 -3.28 -5.83 2.00
N VAL A 340 -2.20 -5.05 1.98
CA VAL A 340 -1.57 -4.50 3.19
C VAL A 340 -1.59 -2.98 3.13
N PHE A 341 -2.16 -2.34 4.14
CA PHE A 341 -2.19 -0.89 4.30
C PHE A 341 -1.38 -0.45 5.52
N ASP A 342 -0.28 0.24 5.25
CA ASP A 342 0.74 0.61 6.24
C ASP A 342 1.16 2.07 5.98
N VAL A 343 0.21 2.98 6.21
CA VAL A 343 0.36 4.43 6.08
C VAL A 343 0.40 5.03 7.48
N ASN A 344 1.43 5.83 7.78
CA ASN A 344 1.61 6.32 9.14
C ASN A 344 0.43 7.17 9.64
N PHE A 345 -0.22 7.98 8.80
CA PHE A 345 -1.49 8.65 9.15
C PHE A 345 -2.36 8.97 7.93
N ILE A 346 -3.66 8.64 8.00
CA ILE A 346 -4.68 8.96 7.00
C ILE A 346 -5.78 9.79 7.67
N ALA A 347 -6.04 11.00 7.18
CA ALA A 347 -7.05 11.88 7.77
C ALA A 347 -7.82 12.74 6.78
N ASN A 348 -9.00 13.22 7.22
CA ASN A 348 -9.84 14.17 6.48
C ASN A 348 -10.20 13.70 5.05
N PHE A 349 -10.40 12.40 4.86
CA PHE A 349 -11.05 11.88 3.64
C PHE A 349 -12.57 11.84 3.85
N ASN A 350 -13.33 12.60 3.08
CA ASN A 350 -14.75 12.85 3.33
C ASN A 350 -15.63 11.58 3.33
N ALA A 351 -15.31 10.58 2.52
CA ALA A 351 -16.09 9.35 2.35
C ALA A 351 -15.59 8.15 3.19
N GLY A 352 -14.53 8.33 3.99
CA GLY A 352 -13.96 7.29 4.86
C GLY A 352 -12.46 7.08 4.66
N GLY A 353 -11.82 6.40 5.59
CA GLY A 353 -10.37 6.13 5.53
C GLY A 353 -10.06 4.96 4.61
N ILE A 354 -10.14 3.73 5.13
CA ILE A 354 -9.96 2.48 4.39
C ILE A 354 -11.27 1.71 4.33
N ILE A 355 -11.73 1.41 3.13
CA ILE A 355 -12.97 0.68 2.86
C ILE A 355 -12.64 -0.68 2.24
N LEU A 356 -13.03 -1.75 2.93
CA LEU A 356 -12.91 -3.13 2.46
C LEU A 356 -14.31 -3.63 2.12
N ARG A 357 -14.52 -4.01 0.85
CA ARG A 357 -15.77 -4.58 0.34
C ARG A 357 -15.51 -5.98 -0.20
N ASP A 358 -15.84 -7.00 0.59
CA ASP A 358 -15.61 -8.41 0.23
C ASP A 358 -14.11 -8.76 -0.04
N ALA A 359 -13.18 -7.88 0.35
CA ALA A 359 -11.74 -8.00 0.10
C ALA A 359 -11.03 -8.75 1.26
N GLN A 360 -11.05 -10.07 1.20
CA GLN A 360 -10.57 -10.93 2.28
C GLN A 360 -9.05 -10.86 2.51
N TYR A 361 -8.63 -11.24 3.72
CA TYR A 361 -7.22 -11.36 4.11
C TYR A 361 -6.44 -10.04 4.09
N ALA A 362 -7.13 -8.91 4.14
CA ALA A 362 -6.48 -7.61 4.24
C ALA A 362 -5.83 -7.41 5.61
N ARG A 363 -4.71 -6.69 5.63
CA ARG A 363 -4.02 -6.23 6.84
C ARG A 363 -3.99 -4.71 6.86
N ILE A 364 -4.45 -4.11 7.96
CA ILE A 364 -4.41 -2.66 8.16
C ILE A 364 -3.57 -2.37 9.40
N GLU A 365 -2.49 -1.62 9.23
CA GLU A 365 -1.57 -1.18 10.28
C GLU A 365 -1.47 0.35 10.36
N SER A 366 -2.29 1.04 9.55
CA SER A 366 -2.30 2.48 9.44
C SER A 366 -2.93 3.13 10.66
N GLN A 367 -2.55 4.38 10.97
CA GLN A 367 -3.32 5.23 11.88
C GLN A 367 -4.31 6.06 11.07
N LEU A 368 -5.51 6.21 11.59
CA LEU A 368 -6.58 6.92 10.92
C LEU A 368 -7.33 7.80 11.90
N ASP A 369 -7.71 9.00 11.49
CA ASP A 369 -8.66 9.82 12.24
C ASP A 369 -9.36 10.82 11.33
N PHE A 370 -10.50 11.34 11.77
CA PHE A 370 -11.25 12.38 11.08
C PHE A 370 -11.70 12.02 9.65
N ASN A 371 -11.71 10.74 9.27
CA ASN A 371 -12.23 10.33 7.98
C ASN A 371 -13.75 10.09 8.06
N GLY A 372 -14.44 10.27 6.93
CA GLY A 372 -15.88 10.08 6.85
C GLY A 372 -16.70 11.21 7.46
N THR A 373 -16.16 12.45 7.49
CA THR A 373 -16.88 13.64 7.97
C THR A 373 -18.13 13.97 7.15
N TYR A 374 -18.29 13.38 5.97
CA TYR A 374 -19.47 13.53 5.11
C TYR A 374 -20.37 12.28 5.17
N CYS A 375 -20.06 11.35 6.08
CA CYS A 375 -20.80 10.13 6.26
C CYS A 375 -21.82 10.24 7.37
N THR A 376 -22.90 9.49 7.21
CA THR A 376 -23.90 9.22 8.25
C THR A 376 -24.12 7.73 8.34
N GLU A 377 -24.12 7.22 9.57
CA GLU A 377 -24.55 5.86 9.85
C GLU A 377 -26.04 5.86 10.22
N ILE A 378 -26.84 5.19 9.40
CA ILE A 378 -28.29 5.10 9.50
C ILE A 378 -28.65 3.71 10.02
N THR A 379 -29.18 3.63 11.23
CA THR A 379 -29.82 2.40 11.72
C THR A 379 -31.28 2.39 11.26
N ILE A 380 -31.74 1.27 10.74
CA ILE A 380 -33.09 1.11 10.18
C ILE A 380 -33.95 0.17 11.05
N ASN A 381 -35.27 0.22 10.88
CA ASN A 381 -36.20 -0.67 11.60
C ASN A 381 -36.31 -2.06 10.96
N GLU A 382 -35.95 -2.15 9.69
CA GLU A 382 -36.08 -3.34 8.88
C GLU A 382 -35.03 -4.38 9.25
N THR A 383 -35.34 -5.64 8.98
CA THR A 383 -34.49 -6.79 9.30
C THR A 383 -33.91 -7.45 8.06
N SER A 384 -33.75 -6.69 6.97
CA SER A 384 -33.17 -7.17 5.72
C SER A 384 -32.47 -6.04 4.95
N PHE A 385 -31.48 -6.41 4.14
CA PHE A 385 -30.81 -5.53 3.16
C PHE A 385 -31.27 -5.77 1.72
N THR A 386 -32.32 -6.57 1.50
CA THR A 386 -32.84 -6.85 0.16
C THR A 386 -33.15 -5.56 -0.60
N GLY A 387 -32.59 -5.41 -1.80
CA GLY A 387 -32.75 -4.20 -2.63
C GLY A 387 -31.72 -3.10 -2.36
N LEU A 388 -30.79 -3.29 -1.41
CA LEU A 388 -29.63 -2.41 -1.26
C LEU A 388 -28.49 -2.88 -2.17
N THR A 389 -27.78 -1.91 -2.74
CA THR A 389 -26.56 -2.12 -3.51
C THR A 389 -25.55 -1.03 -3.16
N ARG A 390 -24.26 -1.39 -3.13
CA ARG A 390 -23.17 -0.43 -2.89
C ARG A 390 -23.11 0.59 -4.03
N ASP A 391 -22.76 1.83 -3.71
CA ASP A 391 -22.70 2.99 -4.61
C ASP A 391 -24.01 3.43 -5.27
N ALA A 392 -25.13 2.76 -4.95
CA ALA A 392 -26.45 3.22 -5.35
C ALA A 392 -26.90 4.42 -4.53
N VAL A 393 -27.82 5.19 -5.11
CA VAL A 393 -28.43 6.35 -4.46
C VAL A 393 -29.54 5.88 -3.52
N LEU A 394 -29.42 6.26 -2.25
CA LEU A 394 -30.48 6.21 -1.26
C LEU A 394 -31.23 7.54 -1.27
N SER A 395 -32.56 7.50 -1.26
CA SER A 395 -33.41 8.69 -1.30
C SER A 395 -34.45 8.69 -0.19
N SER A 396 -34.69 9.83 0.45
CA SER A 396 -35.88 10.07 1.30
C SER A 396 -36.96 10.88 0.58
N GLY A 397 -36.90 10.95 -0.76
CA GLY A 397 -37.71 11.83 -1.61
C GLY A 397 -37.12 13.23 -1.75
N SER A 398 -36.81 13.90 -0.64
CA SER A 398 -36.22 15.26 -0.62
C SER A 398 -34.70 15.28 -0.58
N ASN A 399 -34.07 14.28 0.01
CA ASN A 399 -32.63 14.18 0.19
C ASN A 399 -32.09 12.89 -0.42
N THR A 400 -30.84 12.94 -0.88
CA THR A 400 -30.15 11.80 -1.46
C THR A 400 -28.74 11.64 -0.88
N ALA A 401 -28.25 10.39 -0.86
CA ALA A 401 -26.90 10.04 -0.48
C ALA A 401 -26.44 8.76 -1.19
N ASP A 402 -25.13 8.60 -1.34
CA ASP A 402 -24.54 7.40 -1.92
C ASP A 402 -24.33 6.34 -0.83
N ILE A 403 -24.74 5.10 -1.09
CA ILE A 403 -24.52 3.99 -0.16
C ILE A 403 -23.05 3.57 -0.19
N ILE A 404 -22.32 3.75 0.91
CA ILE A 404 -20.93 3.26 1.04
C ILE A 404 -20.93 1.78 1.43
N ALA A 405 -21.72 1.43 2.44
CA ALA A 405 -21.78 0.08 2.99
C ALA A 405 -23.13 -0.15 3.67
N PHE A 406 -23.49 -1.41 3.89
CA PHE A 406 -24.60 -1.80 4.75
C PHE A 406 -24.22 -3.07 5.49
N TYR A 407 -24.58 -3.18 6.76
CA TYR A 407 -24.05 -4.22 7.63
C TYR A 407 -24.88 -4.46 8.88
N GLN A 408 -24.77 -5.69 9.39
CA GLN A 408 -25.08 -6.02 10.77
C GLN A 408 -23.78 -6.09 11.56
N GLN A 409 -23.48 -5.02 12.30
CA GLN A 409 -22.32 -5.01 13.19
C GLN A 409 -22.60 -5.85 14.44
N LYS A 410 -23.82 -5.70 14.97
CA LYS A 410 -24.39 -6.53 16.05
C LYS A 410 -25.56 -7.32 15.48
N LYS A 411 -25.77 -8.53 15.97
CA LYS A 411 -26.87 -9.39 15.50
C LYS A 411 -28.21 -8.67 15.64
N GLY A 412 -28.96 -8.57 14.56
CA GLY A 412 -30.29 -7.95 14.55
C GLY A 412 -30.31 -6.43 14.48
N VAL A 413 -29.15 -5.75 14.42
CA VAL A 413 -29.06 -4.31 14.19
C VAL A 413 -28.63 -4.07 12.75
N TYR A 414 -29.53 -3.49 11.95
CA TYR A 414 -29.31 -3.28 10.53
C TYR A 414 -28.96 -1.83 10.27
N THR A 415 -27.83 -1.62 9.59
CA THR A 415 -27.22 -0.31 9.44
C THR A 415 -26.80 -0.08 8.00
N ILE A 416 -26.97 1.16 7.53
CA ILE A 416 -26.53 1.65 6.22
C ILE A 416 -25.59 2.83 6.47
N LEU A 417 -24.37 2.76 5.94
CA LEU A 417 -23.43 3.86 5.92
C LEU A 417 -23.56 4.60 4.59
N VAL A 418 -23.83 5.90 4.64
CA VAL A 418 -24.05 6.72 3.44
C VAL A 418 -23.13 7.93 3.39
N TYR A 419 -22.79 8.37 2.19
CA TYR A 419 -22.09 9.63 1.89
C TYR A 419 -23.09 10.68 1.42
N GLU A 420 -23.22 11.78 2.18
CA GLU A 420 -24.29 12.77 1.94
C GLU A 420 -23.89 13.92 1.00
N ASN A 421 -22.67 13.87 0.46
CA ASN A 421 -22.10 14.95 -0.34
C ASN A 421 -22.16 16.33 0.36
N GLN A 422 -22.14 16.33 1.69
CA GLN A 422 -21.96 17.50 2.55
C GLN A 422 -21.33 17.07 3.87
N ASN A 423 -20.68 18.01 4.55
CA ASN A 423 -20.15 17.77 5.88
C ASN A 423 -21.30 17.52 6.88
N THR A 424 -21.26 16.41 7.61
CA THR A 424 -22.28 16.01 8.58
C THR A 424 -21.98 16.47 10.02
N ALA A 425 -20.94 17.30 10.20
CA ALA A 425 -20.67 18.01 11.46
C ALA A 425 -21.80 18.99 11.86
N GLY A 426 -22.61 19.43 10.90
CA GLY A 426 -23.85 20.19 11.16
C GLY A 426 -25.10 19.32 11.35
N GLY A 427 -24.95 17.99 11.34
CA GLY A 427 -26.05 17.03 11.30
C GLY A 427 -26.22 16.36 9.93
N SER A 428 -27.00 15.29 9.91
CA SER A 428 -27.40 14.56 8.70
C SER A 428 -28.52 15.32 7.96
N LYS A 429 -28.58 15.19 6.63
CA LYS A 429 -29.75 15.56 5.80
C LYS A 429 -30.96 14.67 6.08
N PHE A 430 -30.75 13.49 6.63
CA PHE A 430 -31.81 12.56 6.98
C PHE A 430 -32.30 12.80 8.40
N SER A 431 -33.54 12.41 8.65
CA SER A 431 -34.18 12.53 9.97
C SER A 431 -34.74 11.19 10.41
N ILE A 432 -34.76 10.95 11.73
CA ILE A 432 -35.41 9.79 12.33
C ILE A 432 -36.89 9.77 11.91
N GLY A 433 -37.39 8.58 11.54
CA GLY A 433 -38.76 8.38 11.05
C GLY A 433 -38.93 8.58 9.55
N ASN A 434 -37.94 9.14 8.83
CA ASN A 434 -38.01 9.22 7.37
C ASN A 434 -38.04 7.82 6.74
N THR A 435 -38.87 7.67 5.71
CA THR A 435 -38.76 6.54 4.78
C THR A 435 -37.65 6.80 3.78
N ILE A 436 -36.81 5.80 3.57
CA ILE A 436 -35.69 5.80 2.61
C ILE A 436 -35.85 4.66 1.61
N THR A 437 -35.55 4.92 0.35
CA THR A 437 -35.72 3.97 -0.75
C THR A 437 -34.53 3.95 -1.69
N THR A 438 -34.39 2.85 -2.45
CA THR A 438 -33.47 2.75 -3.59
C THR A 438 -34.24 2.40 -4.86
N VAL A 439 -33.64 2.67 -6.02
CA VAL A 439 -34.19 2.25 -7.32
C VAL A 439 -34.28 0.73 -7.48
N ALA A 440 -33.47 -0.02 -6.72
CA ALA A 440 -33.47 -1.47 -6.71
C ALA A 440 -34.54 -2.07 -5.78
N GLY A 441 -35.45 -1.24 -5.25
CA GLY A 441 -36.65 -1.67 -4.54
C GLY A 441 -36.51 -1.81 -3.03
N PHE A 442 -35.40 -1.37 -2.43
CA PHE A 442 -35.35 -1.25 -0.97
C PHE A 442 -36.30 -0.13 -0.51
N SER A 443 -36.97 -0.37 0.62
CA SER A 443 -37.75 0.63 1.36
C SER A 443 -37.61 0.35 2.85
N GLY A 444 -37.27 1.36 3.64
CA GLY A 444 -37.17 1.23 5.08
C GLY A 444 -37.31 2.54 5.83
N THR A 445 -37.46 2.47 7.15
CA THR A 445 -37.65 3.63 8.03
C THR A 445 -36.44 3.83 8.93
N ILE A 446 -35.96 5.07 9.00
CA ILE A 446 -34.81 5.45 9.84
C ILE A 446 -35.18 5.36 11.32
N LYS A 447 -34.44 4.53 12.06
CA LYS A 447 -34.56 4.33 13.51
C LYS A 447 -33.65 5.28 14.30
N SER A 448 -32.40 5.41 13.89
CA SER A 448 -31.42 6.30 14.53
C SER A 448 -30.32 6.70 13.57
N LEU A 449 -29.65 7.81 13.87
CA LEU A 449 -28.57 8.39 13.08
C LEU A 449 -27.34 8.62 13.94
N ARG A 450 -26.16 8.33 13.41
CA ARG A 450 -24.86 8.66 14.01
C ARG A 450 -24.00 9.41 12.99
N THR A 451 -23.43 10.54 13.42
CA THR A 451 -22.57 11.40 12.61
C THR A 451 -21.36 11.85 13.42
N ALA A 452 -20.37 12.47 12.76
CA ALA A 452 -19.23 13.09 13.43
C ALA A 452 -19.67 14.13 14.47
N ALA A 453 -20.70 14.93 14.16
CA ALA A 453 -21.23 15.97 15.05
C ALA A 453 -21.73 15.45 16.40
N THR A 454 -22.47 14.35 16.37
CA THR A 454 -23.26 13.91 17.52
C THR A 454 -22.49 12.98 18.44
N SER A 455 -21.48 12.29 17.92
CA SER A 455 -20.81 11.19 18.64
C SER A 455 -19.29 11.28 18.59
N ASN A 456 -18.71 12.34 18.01
CA ASN A 456 -17.27 12.41 17.72
C ASN A 456 -16.76 11.13 17.02
N TRP A 457 -17.56 10.65 16.07
CA TRP A 457 -17.41 9.34 15.44
C TRP A 457 -17.01 9.50 13.97
N TYR A 458 -16.02 8.71 13.54
CA TYR A 458 -15.43 8.75 12.21
C TYR A 458 -15.36 7.31 11.65
N PRO A 459 -15.97 6.98 10.50
CA PRO A 459 -15.83 5.67 9.87
C PRO A 459 -14.47 5.58 9.15
N ASP A 460 -13.40 5.58 9.93
CA ASP A 460 -12.04 5.46 9.43
C ASP A 460 -11.82 4.11 8.74
N ILE A 461 -12.36 3.04 9.31
CA ILE A 461 -12.32 1.72 8.70
C ILE A 461 -13.74 1.23 8.47
N VAL A 462 -14.03 0.89 7.23
CA VAL A 462 -15.30 0.26 6.82
C VAL A 462 -15.02 -1.17 6.38
N HIS A 463 -15.43 -2.13 7.19
CA HIS A 463 -15.24 -3.57 6.99
C HIS A 463 -16.55 -4.21 6.49
N ASP A 464 -16.87 -3.98 5.22
CA ASP A 464 -18.12 -4.43 4.61
C ASP A 464 -17.95 -5.79 3.90
N PHE A 465 -18.41 -6.85 4.55
CA PHE A 465 -18.42 -8.21 4.00
C PHE A 465 -19.86 -8.76 3.96
N SER A 466 -20.85 -7.88 3.83
CA SER A 466 -22.25 -8.27 3.88
C SER A 466 -22.59 -9.19 2.71
N GLY A 467 -23.14 -10.36 3.00
CA GLY A 467 -23.41 -11.42 2.02
C GLY A 467 -22.29 -12.45 1.87
N GLN A 468 -21.11 -12.24 2.48
CA GLN A 468 -20.04 -13.23 2.51
C GLN A 468 -20.25 -14.27 3.62
N PRO A 469 -19.58 -15.43 3.60
CA PRO A 469 -19.59 -16.35 4.74
C PRO A 469 -18.66 -15.92 5.89
N PHE A 470 -17.57 -15.20 5.57
CA PHE A 470 -16.58 -14.66 6.51
C PHE A 470 -15.79 -13.52 5.85
N ALA A 471 -15.04 -12.75 6.65
CA ALA A 471 -14.20 -11.64 6.18
C ALA A 471 -12.69 -11.83 6.40
N LYS A 472 -12.29 -12.45 7.52
CA LYS A 472 -10.90 -12.81 7.88
C LYS A 472 -9.87 -11.72 7.54
N CYS A 473 -9.91 -10.60 8.28
CA CYS A 473 -8.93 -9.52 8.16
C CYS A 473 -8.09 -9.39 9.44
N LEU A 474 -6.92 -8.75 9.33
CA LEU A 474 -6.05 -8.38 10.45
C LEU A 474 -5.97 -6.86 10.55
N ILE A 475 -6.62 -6.28 11.57
CA ILE A 475 -6.66 -4.83 11.78
C ILE A 475 -5.92 -4.53 13.07
N LYS A 476 -4.79 -3.82 12.98
CA LYS A 476 -3.94 -3.44 14.12
C LYS A 476 -3.58 -1.98 14.01
N THR A 477 -4.43 -1.09 14.52
CA THR A 477 -4.22 0.35 14.36
C THR A 477 -3.84 1.00 15.69
N PRO A 478 -2.76 1.80 15.74
CA PRO A 478 -2.40 2.53 16.96
C PRO A 478 -3.46 3.57 17.35
N TYR A 479 -4.21 4.05 16.37
CA TYR A 479 -5.23 5.06 16.55
C TYR A 479 -6.27 4.98 15.43
N SER A 480 -7.55 4.97 15.81
CA SER A 480 -8.70 4.99 14.90
C SER A 480 -9.89 5.65 15.59
N GLY A 481 -10.45 6.68 14.96
CA GLY A 481 -11.69 7.37 15.32
C GLY A 481 -12.96 6.51 15.17
N GLY A 482 -12.89 5.41 14.40
CA GLY A 482 -13.96 4.42 14.39
C GLY A 482 -13.81 3.31 13.34
N LEU A 483 -14.31 2.13 13.72
CA LEU A 483 -14.37 0.94 12.88
C LEU A 483 -15.81 0.45 12.83
N VAL A 484 -16.35 0.31 11.62
CA VAL A 484 -17.72 -0.17 11.38
C VAL A 484 -17.75 -1.23 10.30
N GLY A 485 -18.81 -2.03 10.26
CA GLY A 485 -18.97 -3.02 9.21
C GLY A 485 -19.65 -4.32 9.65
N SER A 486 -19.70 -5.29 8.74
CA SER A 486 -20.26 -6.61 8.97
C SER A 486 -19.15 -7.63 9.24
N GLN A 487 -19.51 -8.73 9.92
CA GLN A 487 -18.63 -9.88 10.13
C GLN A 487 -17.30 -9.56 10.83
N LEU A 488 -17.29 -8.50 11.64
CA LEU A 488 -16.14 -8.13 12.48
C LEU A 488 -15.72 -9.29 13.40
N PHE A 489 -16.68 -10.12 13.81
CA PHE A 489 -16.47 -11.33 14.61
C PHE A 489 -15.71 -12.44 13.88
N SER A 490 -15.42 -12.31 12.59
CA SER A 490 -14.61 -13.29 11.84
C SER A 490 -13.16 -12.85 11.65
N SER A 491 -12.80 -11.67 12.16
CA SER A 491 -11.51 -11.00 11.97
C SER A 491 -10.77 -10.84 13.30
N ASP A 492 -9.48 -10.55 13.22
CA ASP A 492 -8.64 -10.18 14.36
C ASP A 492 -8.40 -8.68 14.33
N ILE A 493 -8.87 -7.98 15.36
CA ILE A 493 -8.94 -6.52 15.42
C ILE A 493 -8.36 -6.05 16.75
N GLN A 494 -7.46 -5.08 16.67
CA GLN A 494 -6.97 -4.30 17.79
C GLN A 494 -6.81 -2.86 17.32
N TYR A 495 -7.54 -1.94 17.93
CA TYR A 495 -7.37 -0.51 17.70
C TYR A 495 -7.40 0.25 19.02
N TYR A 496 -7.05 1.52 18.99
CA TYR A 496 -7.26 2.41 20.12
C TYR A 496 -8.11 3.60 19.68
N ASN A 497 -9.06 3.97 20.54
CA ASN A 497 -10.04 5.01 20.31
C ASN A 497 -10.22 5.79 21.61
N SER A 498 -10.50 7.10 21.50
CA SER A 498 -10.66 7.98 22.67
C SER A 498 -12.01 7.83 23.38
N THR A 499 -12.98 7.16 22.77
CA THR A 499 -14.39 7.08 23.22
C THR A 499 -14.91 5.65 23.43
N ASP A 500 -14.21 4.62 22.91
CA ASP A 500 -14.60 3.22 23.04
C ASP A 500 -13.50 2.41 23.75
N ALA A 501 -13.90 1.63 24.76
CA ALA A 501 -13.02 0.73 25.50
C ALA A 501 -13.00 -0.70 24.92
N LYS A 502 -13.93 -1.04 24.01
CA LYS A 502 -14.13 -2.40 23.46
C LYS A 502 -13.43 -2.55 22.10
N THR A 503 -12.16 -2.18 22.06
CA THR A 503 -11.39 -2.04 20.81
C THR A 503 -10.50 -3.24 20.50
N ASN A 504 -10.67 -4.35 21.21
CA ASN A 504 -10.05 -5.64 20.90
C ASN A 504 -11.12 -6.66 20.48
N ASN A 505 -10.80 -7.46 19.48
CA ASN A 505 -11.63 -8.56 19.00
C ASN A 505 -10.72 -9.63 18.39
N ARG A 506 -10.89 -10.88 18.81
CA ARG A 506 -10.26 -12.04 18.18
C ARG A 506 -11.35 -13.04 17.84
N ASN A 507 -11.74 -13.11 16.57
CA ASN A 507 -12.83 -13.96 16.08
C ASN A 507 -14.11 -13.84 16.94
N GLY A 508 -14.54 -12.60 17.20
CA GLY A 508 -15.75 -12.28 17.95
C GLY A 508 -15.56 -12.20 19.47
N SER A 509 -14.47 -12.76 19.99
CA SER A 509 -14.16 -12.71 21.42
C SER A 509 -13.49 -11.38 21.78
N GLN A 510 -14.01 -10.69 22.78
CA GLN A 510 -13.40 -9.48 23.35
C GLN A 510 -13.08 -9.69 24.82
N PHE A 511 -11.95 -9.16 25.27
CA PHE A 511 -11.53 -9.18 26.66
C PHE A 511 -11.53 -7.76 27.20
N VAL A 512 -12.27 -7.51 28.27
CA VAL A 512 -12.40 -6.18 28.88
C VAL A 512 -12.08 -6.29 30.36
N HIS A 513 -11.30 -5.35 30.90
CA HIS A 513 -11.00 -5.30 32.33
C HIS A 513 -11.34 -3.92 32.89
N SER A 514 -12.24 -3.85 33.88
CA SER A 514 -12.69 -2.58 34.48
C SER A 514 -11.78 -2.07 35.60
N GLY A 515 -10.84 -2.89 36.05
CA GLY A 515 -10.04 -2.68 37.27
C GLY A 515 -10.46 -3.63 38.40
N SER A 516 -11.71 -4.10 38.39
CA SER A 516 -12.26 -5.04 39.39
C SER A 516 -12.86 -6.31 38.77
N ILE A 517 -13.23 -6.26 37.49
CA ILE A 517 -13.87 -7.37 36.77
C ILE A 517 -13.15 -7.58 35.43
N LEU A 518 -12.76 -8.82 35.15
CA LEU A 518 -12.36 -9.30 33.84
C LEU A 518 -13.56 -9.95 33.15
N THR A 519 -13.95 -9.42 31.99
CA THR A 519 -15.10 -9.89 31.21
C THR A 519 -14.65 -10.46 29.88
N LEU A 520 -15.11 -11.68 29.56
CA LEU A 520 -15.14 -12.19 28.18
C LEU A 520 -16.47 -11.80 27.55
N ARG A 521 -16.44 -11.17 26.37
CA ARG A 521 -17.64 -10.77 25.61
C ARG A 521 -17.67 -11.41 24.23
N ASP A 522 -18.87 -11.65 23.74
CA ASP A 522 -19.14 -11.89 22.34
C ASP A 522 -19.55 -10.57 21.66
N ALA A 523 -18.72 -10.08 20.74
CA ALA A 523 -18.93 -8.82 20.06
C ALA A 523 -20.16 -8.82 19.15
N TYR A 524 -20.49 -9.96 18.54
CA TYR A 524 -21.57 -10.05 17.56
C TYR A 524 -22.94 -10.09 18.24
N PHE A 525 -23.07 -10.88 19.29
CA PHE A 525 -24.29 -10.88 20.11
C PHE A 525 -24.36 -9.64 21.04
N ASP A 526 -23.26 -8.93 21.20
CA ASP A 526 -23.08 -7.80 22.13
C ASP A 526 -23.38 -8.16 23.59
N THR A 527 -23.03 -9.39 23.98
CA THR A 527 -23.32 -9.94 25.31
C THR A 527 -22.05 -10.35 26.05
N ASN A 528 -22.05 -10.22 27.38
CA ASN A 528 -21.02 -10.82 28.22
C ASN A 528 -21.23 -12.33 28.27
N VAL A 529 -20.14 -13.09 28.19
CA VAL A 529 -20.14 -14.56 28.25
C VAL A 529 -19.89 -15.01 29.69
N PHE A 530 -18.87 -14.48 30.34
CA PHE A 530 -18.65 -14.63 31.78
C PHE A 530 -17.81 -13.47 32.32
N ASP A 531 -17.99 -13.19 33.61
CA ASP A 531 -17.21 -12.26 34.41
C ASP A 531 -16.36 -13.01 35.43
N VAL A 532 -15.16 -12.49 35.68
CA VAL A 532 -14.25 -12.96 36.72
C VAL A 532 -13.88 -11.79 37.61
N THR A 533 -14.03 -11.95 38.92
CA THR A 533 -13.53 -11.01 39.93
C THR A 533 -12.49 -11.71 40.82
N GLU A 534 -11.96 -11.03 41.82
CA GLU A 534 -11.10 -11.64 42.84
C GLU A 534 -11.77 -12.77 43.64
N THR A 535 -13.10 -12.84 43.68
CA THR A 535 -13.85 -13.78 44.53
C THR A 535 -14.84 -14.67 43.78
N LEU A 536 -15.15 -14.40 42.52
CA LEU A 536 -16.16 -15.16 41.77
C LEU A 536 -15.86 -15.30 40.28
N LEU A 537 -16.34 -16.41 39.71
CA LEU A 537 -16.53 -16.63 38.28
C LEU A 537 -18.04 -16.70 38.02
N ALA A 538 -18.59 -15.75 37.27
CA ALA A 538 -20.01 -15.66 36.95
C ALA A 538 -20.24 -15.89 35.46
N PRO A 539 -20.59 -17.11 35.03
CA PRO A 539 -21.05 -17.34 33.68
C PRO A 539 -22.46 -16.77 33.51
N TYR A 540 -22.70 -16.02 32.43
CA TYR A 540 -24.02 -15.43 32.14
C TYR A 540 -25.00 -16.46 31.55
N ARG A 541 -24.54 -17.69 31.31
CA ARG A 541 -25.32 -18.84 30.85
C ARG A 541 -24.88 -20.08 31.61
N HIS A 542 -25.58 -21.20 31.42
CA HIS A 542 -25.21 -22.46 32.06
C HIS A 542 -23.77 -22.87 31.70
N LEU A 543 -22.97 -23.19 32.70
CA LEU A 543 -21.64 -23.76 32.53
C LEU A 543 -21.78 -25.25 32.25
N TYR A 544 -21.45 -25.68 31.04
CA TYR A 544 -21.48 -27.10 30.69
C TYR A 544 -20.24 -27.80 31.26
N MET A 545 -20.44 -28.56 32.33
CA MET A 545 -19.36 -29.24 33.06
C MET A 545 -18.97 -30.60 32.48
N ASN A 546 -19.74 -31.16 31.54
CA ASN A 546 -19.58 -32.53 31.03
C ASN A 546 -19.41 -33.57 32.17
N ASP A 547 -18.38 -34.43 32.13
CA ASP A 547 -18.09 -35.42 33.19
C ASP A 547 -17.38 -34.82 34.43
N TYR A 548 -17.09 -33.50 34.42
CA TYR A 548 -16.39 -32.85 35.52
C TYR A 548 -17.34 -32.47 36.65
N ARG A 549 -16.90 -32.67 37.89
CA ARG A 549 -17.65 -32.32 39.10
C ARG A 549 -17.53 -30.83 39.42
N THR A 550 -18.58 -30.26 40.00
CA THR A 550 -18.42 -29.01 40.77
C THR A 550 -17.90 -29.39 42.15
N TYR A 551 -16.70 -28.91 42.52
CA TYR A 551 -16.09 -29.26 43.80
C TYR A 551 -16.49 -28.24 44.87
N GLY A 552 -17.25 -28.69 45.86
CA GLY A 552 -17.27 -28.09 47.19
C GLY A 552 -16.04 -28.47 48.01
N GLN A 553 -16.02 -28.10 49.30
CA GLN A 553 -14.98 -28.56 50.22
C GLN A 553 -15.22 -30.02 50.60
N GLU A 554 -14.24 -30.90 50.40
CA GLU A 554 -14.34 -32.33 50.74
C GLU A 554 -13.70 -32.62 52.10
N VAL A 555 -14.39 -33.46 52.88
CA VAL A 555 -13.90 -33.96 54.17
C VAL A 555 -13.99 -35.47 54.18
N GLY A 556 -12.84 -36.14 54.30
CA GLY A 556 -12.79 -37.56 54.59
C GLY A 556 -13.02 -37.79 56.08
N VAL A 557 -13.99 -38.63 56.43
CA VAL A 557 -14.31 -38.94 57.84
C VAL A 557 -14.63 -40.42 58.01
N THR A 558 -14.12 -41.01 59.09
CA THR A 558 -14.47 -42.37 59.49
C THR A 558 -15.63 -42.33 60.49
N LEU A 559 -16.76 -42.91 60.14
CA LEU A 559 -17.94 -42.98 61.00
C LEU A 559 -17.98 -44.32 61.74
N SER A 560 -18.07 -44.29 63.06
CA SER A 560 -18.21 -45.49 63.90
C SER A 560 -19.67 -45.80 64.20
N GLN A 561 -20.01 -47.08 64.39
CA GLN A 561 -21.38 -47.50 64.63
C GLN A 561 -21.96 -46.83 65.89
N GLY A 562 -23.14 -46.22 65.76
CA GLY A 562 -23.87 -45.60 66.87
C GLY A 562 -23.22 -44.34 67.45
N ALA A 563 -22.13 -43.84 66.86
CA ALA A 563 -21.44 -42.63 67.31
C ALA A 563 -21.80 -41.42 66.42
N VAL A 564 -22.04 -40.27 67.05
CA VAL A 564 -22.18 -38.98 66.36
C VAL A 564 -20.79 -38.37 66.17
N THR A 565 -20.41 -38.10 64.93
CA THR A 565 -19.09 -37.57 64.57
C THR A 565 -19.20 -36.15 64.05
N ASN A 566 -18.43 -35.22 64.60
CA ASN A 566 -18.25 -33.88 64.02
C ASN A 566 -17.50 -34.00 62.70
N VAL A 567 -18.14 -33.65 61.60
CA VAL A 567 -17.54 -33.74 60.26
C VAL A 567 -16.93 -32.41 59.86
N PHE A 568 -17.70 -31.33 59.94
CA PHE A 568 -17.24 -30.03 59.47
C PHE A 568 -17.89 -28.87 60.22
N GLN A 569 -17.11 -27.82 60.51
CA GLN A 569 -17.62 -26.61 61.12
C GLN A 569 -18.01 -25.60 60.04
N LEU A 570 -19.31 -25.35 59.89
CA LEU A 570 -19.85 -24.39 58.93
C LEU A 570 -20.01 -23.02 59.61
N LEU A 571 -19.02 -22.15 59.40
CA LEU A 571 -19.07 -20.76 59.85
C LEU A 571 -19.71 -19.88 58.79
N ARG A 572 -20.62 -18.98 59.22
CA ARG A 572 -21.21 -17.95 58.37
C ARG A 572 -20.10 -17.09 57.77
N LYS A 573 -20.09 -16.91 56.44
CA LYS A 573 -19.09 -16.11 55.72
C LYS A 573 -19.48 -14.65 55.57
N ASN A 574 -20.78 -14.35 55.60
CA ASN A 574 -21.38 -13.02 55.53
C ASN A 574 -20.93 -12.19 54.32
N ASN A 575 -20.72 -12.85 53.17
CA ASN A 575 -20.28 -12.24 51.92
C ASN A 575 -21.35 -12.30 50.81
N GLY A 576 -22.59 -12.66 51.15
CA GLY A 576 -23.73 -12.61 50.23
C GLY A 576 -24.23 -11.17 50.01
N THR A 577 -24.98 -10.94 48.93
CA THR A 577 -25.54 -9.62 48.56
C THR A 577 -26.56 -9.08 49.56
N VAL A 578 -27.18 -9.95 50.37
CA VAL A 578 -28.14 -9.57 51.41
C VAL A 578 -27.69 -10.17 52.74
N ALA A 579 -27.10 -9.37 53.61
CA ALA A 579 -26.53 -9.85 54.89
C ALA A 579 -27.56 -10.42 55.88
N ALA A 580 -28.86 -10.21 55.66
CA ALA A 580 -29.94 -10.64 56.55
C ALA A 580 -30.47 -12.06 56.26
N VAL A 581 -30.06 -12.71 55.17
CA VAL A 581 -30.55 -14.07 54.83
C VAL A 581 -29.59 -15.17 55.30
N SER A 582 -30.08 -16.40 55.45
CA SER A 582 -29.24 -17.57 55.74
C SER A 582 -28.36 -17.94 54.54
N GLU A 583 -27.14 -18.43 54.79
CA GLU A 583 -26.32 -19.06 53.74
C GLU A 583 -26.78 -20.50 53.55
N MET A 584 -26.62 -21.05 52.34
CA MET A 584 -27.06 -22.42 52.02
C MET A 584 -25.90 -23.24 51.46
N TYR A 585 -25.77 -24.46 51.96
CA TYR A 585 -24.84 -25.47 51.49
C TYR A 585 -25.64 -26.70 51.05
N LYS A 586 -25.28 -27.26 49.91
CA LYS A 586 -25.65 -28.61 49.52
C LYS A 586 -24.56 -29.56 50.01
N VAL A 587 -24.92 -30.49 50.86
CA VAL A 587 -23.99 -31.45 51.46
C VAL A 587 -24.31 -32.84 50.94
N THR A 588 -23.32 -33.54 50.40
CA THR A 588 -23.45 -34.92 49.95
C THR A 588 -22.43 -35.81 50.66
N CYS A 589 -22.84 -37.00 51.05
CA CYS A 589 -21.98 -38.00 51.67
C CYS A 589 -22.04 -39.28 50.85
N VAL A 590 -20.88 -39.82 50.50
CA VAL A 590 -20.75 -41.13 49.86
C VAL A 590 -19.71 -41.94 50.61
N SER A 591 -20.02 -43.19 50.90
CA SER A 591 -19.09 -44.11 51.57
C SER A 591 -18.40 -45.06 50.60
N ALA A 592 -17.39 -45.78 51.09
CA ALA A 592 -16.77 -46.88 50.34
C ALA A 592 -17.72 -48.07 50.11
N ASP A 593 -18.85 -48.14 50.82
CA ASP A 593 -19.95 -49.08 50.61
C ASP A 593 -21.12 -48.40 49.88
N ASN A 594 -21.72 -49.09 48.91
CA ASN A 594 -22.84 -48.59 48.11
C ASN A 594 -24.12 -48.40 48.94
N GLY A 595 -24.18 -48.98 50.15
CA GLY A 595 -25.32 -48.92 51.06
C GLY A 595 -25.37 -47.71 52.01
N LEU A 596 -24.35 -46.85 52.04
CA LEU A 596 -24.31 -45.68 52.94
C LEU A 596 -24.00 -44.39 52.18
N ASN A 597 -25.02 -43.54 52.05
CA ASN A 597 -24.96 -42.25 51.38
C ASN A 597 -26.11 -41.33 51.80
N GLY A 598 -25.96 -40.04 51.58
CA GLY A 598 -26.99 -39.05 51.90
C GLY A 598 -26.78 -37.70 51.22
N GLU A 599 -27.84 -36.92 51.17
CA GLU A 599 -27.85 -35.56 50.64
C GLU A 599 -28.71 -34.64 51.53
N TRP A 600 -28.19 -33.46 51.84
CA TRP A 600 -28.83 -32.48 52.72
C TRP A 600 -28.68 -31.05 52.20
N ASP A 601 -29.75 -30.26 52.35
CA ASP A 601 -29.66 -28.80 52.30
C ASP A 601 -29.37 -28.29 53.73
N VAL A 602 -28.24 -27.63 53.93
CA VAL A 602 -27.80 -27.09 55.22
C VAL A 602 -27.81 -25.57 55.18
N PHE A 603 -28.58 -24.95 56.06
CA PHE A 603 -28.71 -23.50 56.16
C PHE A 603 -27.94 -22.98 57.38
N VAL A 604 -27.10 -21.96 57.19
CA VAL A 604 -26.41 -21.25 58.28
C VAL A 604 -27.13 -19.93 58.53
N ASN A 605 -27.84 -19.83 59.66
CA ASN A 605 -28.64 -18.64 59.96
C ASN A 605 -27.78 -17.43 60.37
N VAL A 606 -28.40 -16.28 60.63
CA VAL A 606 -27.70 -15.02 61.01
C VAL A 606 -26.93 -15.13 62.33
N ALA A 607 -27.32 -16.04 63.22
CA ALA A 607 -26.63 -16.31 64.48
C ALA A 607 -25.54 -17.39 64.36
N GLY A 608 -25.35 -17.99 63.18
CA GLY A 608 -24.37 -19.06 62.94
C GLY A 608 -24.84 -20.47 63.29
N ASN A 609 -26.12 -20.67 63.61
CA ASN A 609 -26.69 -22.00 63.88
C ASN A 609 -27.05 -22.71 62.57
N LEU A 610 -26.89 -24.03 62.55
CA LEU A 610 -27.24 -24.86 61.40
C LEU A 610 -28.68 -25.35 61.45
N TYR A 611 -29.37 -25.29 60.33
CA TYR A 611 -30.64 -25.97 60.09
C TYR A 611 -30.46 -26.94 58.92
N ILE A 612 -30.74 -28.23 59.17
CA ILE A 612 -30.51 -29.30 58.20
C ILE A 612 -31.85 -29.79 57.67
N ARG A 613 -31.99 -29.81 56.35
CA ARG A 613 -33.12 -30.42 55.65
C ARG A 613 -32.60 -31.62 54.86
N PRO A 614 -32.89 -32.86 55.30
CA PRO A 614 -32.52 -34.04 54.53
C PRO A 614 -33.28 -34.09 53.21
N ILE A 615 -32.57 -34.38 52.13
CA ILE A 615 -33.15 -34.76 50.84
C ILE A 615 -33.34 -36.27 50.82
N PHE A 616 -32.30 -37.02 51.20
CA PHE A 616 -32.38 -38.44 51.51
C PHE A 616 -31.24 -38.88 52.44
N GLU A 617 -31.49 -39.96 53.17
CA GLU A 617 -30.58 -40.56 54.13
C GLU A 617 -30.63 -42.08 53.99
N ASN A 618 -29.52 -42.72 53.61
CA ASN A 618 -29.41 -44.16 53.52
C ASN A 618 -28.33 -44.65 54.49
N ASN A 619 -28.77 -45.24 55.61
CA ASN A 619 -27.92 -45.73 56.71
C ASN A 619 -26.98 -44.67 57.34
N VAL A 620 -27.18 -43.39 57.05
CA VAL A 620 -26.46 -42.26 57.63
C VAL A 620 -27.45 -41.14 57.95
N THR A 621 -27.36 -40.56 59.14
CA THR A 621 -28.23 -39.46 59.58
C THR A 621 -27.39 -38.24 59.89
N ALA A 622 -27.81 -37.09 59.39
CA ALA A 622 -27.18 -35.81 59.70
C ALA A 622 -27.84 -35.12 60.90
N SER A 623 -27.02 -34.44 61.69
CA SER A 623 -27.46 -33.60 62.80
C SER A 623 -26.54 -32.39 62.96
N ALA A 624 -26.95 -31.44 63.80
CA ALA A 624 -26.19 -30.23 64.07
C ALA A 624 -25.97 -30.05 65.58
N SER A 625 -24.76 -29.61 65.94
CA SER A 625 -24.44 -29.13 67.30
C SER A 625 -23.74 -27.77 67.19
N GLY A 626 -24.49 -26.71 67.45
CA GLY A 626 -24.04 -25.34 67.17
C GLY A 626 -23.76 -25.13 65.68
N SER A 627 -22.51 -24.80 65.36
CA SER A 627 -22.01 -24.64 63.98
C SER A 627 -21.39 -25.91 63.38
N ASN A 628 -21.44 -27.05 64.09
CA ASN A 628 -20.86 -28.30 63.61
C ASN A 628 -21.90 -29.15 62.88
N PHE A 629 -21.62 -29.51 61.64
CA PHE A 629 -22.33 -30.54 60.91
C PHE A 629 -21.83 -31.91 61.36
N GLN A 630 -22.75 -32.77 61.77
CA GLN A 630 -22.46 -34.06 62.35
C GLN A 630 -23.13 -35.18 61.54
N LEU A 631 -22.46 -36.33 61.45
CA LEU A 631 -23.02 -37.55 60.87
C LEU A 631 -22.98 -38.69 61.89
N ALA A 632 -23.99 -39.54 61.85
CA ALA A 632 -24.04 -40.80 62.59
C ALA A 632 -24.51 -41.93 61.65
N GLN A 633 -24.04 -43.15 61.89
CA GLN A 633 -24.49 -44.33 61.16
C GLN A 633 -24.64 -45.52 62.11
N GLY A 634 -25.58 -46.43 61.81
CA GLY A 634 -25.84 -47.61 62.63
C GLY A 634 -25.56 -48.94 61.92
N ALA A 635 -25.17 -48.92 60.65
CA ALA A 635 -25.13 -50.10 59.78
C ALA A 635 -23.84 -50.91 59.89
N LEU A 636 -22.68 -50.25 60.01
CA LEU A 636 -21.36 -50.89 59.97
C LEU A 636 -20.53 -50.54 61.20
N VAL A 637 -19.60 -51.40 61.62
CA VAL A 637 -18.72 -51.12 62.78
C VAL A 637 -17.91 -49.84 62.57
N SER A 638 -17.40 -49.65 61.36
CA SER A 638 -16.65 -48.47 60.93
C SER A 638 -16.72 -48.35 59.40
N ILE A 639 -16.85 -47.13 58.88
CA ILE A 639 -16.89 -46.88 57.43
C ILE A 639 -16.23 -45.53 57.09
N LEU A 640 -15.41 -45.51 56.04
CA LEU A 640 -14.86 -44.27 55.49
C LEU A 640 -15.89 -43.62 54.57
N CYS A 641 -16.16 -42.35 54.81
CA CYS A 641 -17.03 -41.51 54.00
C CYS A 641 -16.26 -40.29 53.47
N VAL A 642 -16.64 -39.85 52.28
CA VAL A 642 -16.27 -38.52 51.77
C VAL A 642 -17.53 -37.66 51.79
N VAL A 643 -17.44 -36.53 52.47
CA VAL A 643 -18.53 -35.55 52.56
C VAL A 643 -18.13 -34.29 51.79
N ASN A 644 -18.91 -33.92 50.79
CA ASN A 644 -18.70 -32.72 49.99
C ASN A 644 -19.65 -31.61 50.49
N PHE A 645 -19.10 -30.43 50.76
CA PHE A 645 -19.83 -29.24 51.16
C PHE A 645 -19.79 -28.23 50.02
N GLN A 646 -20.83 -28.21 49.19
CA GLN A 646 -20.98 -27.25 48.10
C GLN A 646 -21.79 -26.05 48.58
N ARG A 647 -21.16 -24.88 48.67
CA ARG A 647 -21.89 -23.65 48.98
C ARG A 647 -22.74 -23.21 47.77
N VAL A 648 -24.01 -22.88 48.02
CA VAL A 648 -24.99 -22.49 46.99
C VAL A 648 -25.29 -20.99 47.03
N PHE A 649 -25.44 -20.41 48.22
CA PHE A 649 -25.75 -18.98 48.44
C PHE A 649 -24.90 -18.37 49.57
#